data_AF-A0A966Q239-F1
#
_entry.id   AF-A0A966Q239-F1
#
_cell.length_a   1.000
_cell.length_b   1.000
_cell.length_c   1.000
_cell.angle_alpha   90.00
_cell.angle_beta   90.00
_cell.angle_gamma   90.00
#
_symmetry.space_group_name_H-M   'P 1'
#
loop_
_entity.id
_entity.type
_entity.pdbx_description
1 polymer ?
#
loop_
_entity_poly.entity_id
_entity_poly.type
_entity_poly.pdbx_seq_one_letter_code
_entity_poly.pdbx_strand_id
1 'polypeptide(L)'
;MSAAHALLSTNQENLKAVRRPLLETLAEEKRYSPEYVMNCMKENDLVRQLAACAHREAFSNKMSHFFRAWLLRDCLGLITDFLDSIGMQHAGGVIEADVLPPSTDQIQSAKAFFSQREPDRLSSFYLVYIYLEGGPFWQDLNSDQDWKSLVASSWNRLSPGSNMPQQAKDSAPSPENAEDFTLLDRLLIDSAVASRMKTFGAFDPDDLFALVEEIVSLNQKRQISVFHRGFLHALFDLELNFRFAGENEERRQWYLAGVISGLARMEKFDRCMEILKEQKSIANGLAANSQIYAGRMVLNILLPHLWRAKKFDFLGLLLAKQLTACKSMPKAVAILRSTYRLCADSVRQEQYLGEVIRVLRILLEDLKERPFTGPELGELAFLIQRKLAQALQGAGQMDEAIRLFEDLLVNGGGPLIPDVAADLALARGNIRSLPAAFKTLQTPEKQGSLRDSLESMREQLQGVISEGAFGTNAHILLGIYRFLDGPAGNGADSLARGHFSSALNGMAENAEAYETAGIYAWVRLLYAITLLESCDSGTYNLAVSLWQQACDGGLKIPAHLNERLLQAACLYDDSDLASRVAEELLRENLPASAVWLIGLPPDVRSRIAGPYLEWVRVVNLSAAALWPHLAALLPVCLTDKSSEKACEVLDLMERAAEASPDCAKMFISLLENEQSYMPAWSLEEAVDAKMAIWEREGRHEDVLAALSERFHRYRAKDGEIYLQEAKNIFQRMIEYLREHPDARFHLDDIERSISRATTLPEPGPSEKTRKLKILFVGGNETQERYISPLLKEWASTWPGLDVEFYMPGWDSSWNHHWELVRPKIQTSCAVVLSPLVRTQFGRTVRKNCDEGTPWFSCTGRGKASIKRSVEEAAKWVLSKIR
;
A
#
# COMPACT_ATOMS: atom_id res chain seq x y z
N MET A 1 -14.45 25.74 17.19
CA MET A 1 -15.07 24.86 18.20
C MET A 1 -14.52 25.06 19.60
N SER A 2 -13.20 24.94 19.84
CA SER A 2 -12.63 25.08 21.19
C SER A 2 -13.02 26.39 21.90
N ALA A 3 -12.99 27.51 21.18
CA ALA A 3 -13.42 28.81 21.70
C ALA A 3 -14.90 28.92 22.06
N ALA A 4 -15.78 28.28 21.27
CA ALA A 4 -17.21 28.23 21.58
C ALA A 4 -17.49 27.41 22.84
N HIS A 5 -16.78 26.28 23.01
CA HIS A 5 -16.83 25.51 24.25
C HIS A 5 -16.31 26.32 25.44
N ALA A 6 -15.22 27.08 25.26
CA ALA A 6 -14.63 27.89 26.34
C ALA A 6 -15.59 28.99 26.81
N LEU A 7 -16.26 29.64 25.86
CA LEU A 7 -17.24 30.69 26.17
C LEU A 7 -18.48 30.14 26.88
N LEU A 8 -18.95 28.93 26.54
CA LEU A 8 -20.11 28.29 27.20
C LEU A 8 -19.79 27.68 28.57
N SER A 9 -18.52 27.33 28.83
CA SER A 9 -18.08 26.70 30.09
C SER A 9 -17.36 27.64 31.07
N THR A 10 -16.95 28.85 30.67
CA THR A 10 -16.26 29.82 31.54
C THR A 10 -17.01 30.18 32.84
N ASN A 11 -16.25 30.40 33.92
CA ASN A 11 -16.79 30.86 35.20
C ASN A 11 -16.67 32.37 35.44
N GLN A 12 -16.02 33.09 34.52
CA GLN A 12 -15.79 34.53 34.58
C GLN A 12 -17.10 35.32 34.39
N GLU A 13 -17.49 36.16 35.35
CA GLU A 13 -18.77 36.89 35.34
C GLU A 13 -18.95 37.78 34.10
N ASN A 14 -17.89 38.49 33.71
CA ASN A 14 -17.90 39.37 32.53
C ASN A 14 -18.13 38.62 31.20
N LEU A 15 -17.71 37.35 31.12
CA LEU A 15 -17.94 36.51 29.93
C LEU A 15 -19.26 35.74 30.00
N LYS A 16 -19.75 35.42 31.21
CA LYS A 16 -21.09 34.86 31.43
C LYS A 16 -22.18 35.82 30.96
N ALA A 17 -22.01 37.12 31.19
CA ALA A 17 -22.95 38.16 30.76
C ALA A 17 -23.15 38.20 29.22
N VAL A 18 -22.16 37.77 28.44
CA VAL A 18 -22.20 37.79 26.97
C VAL A 18 -22.91 36.58 26.37
N ARG A 19 -23.09 35.49 27.14
CA ARG A 19 -23.67 34.23 26.63
C ARG A 19 -25.09 34.39 26.11
N ARG A 20 -25.94 35.08 26.87
CA ARG A 20 -27.35 35.24 26.50
C ARG A 20 -27.52 36.02 25.18
N PRO A 21 -26.91 37.21 25.01
CA PRO A 21 -26.88 37.90 23.72
C PRO A 21 -26.35 37.03 22.56
N LEU A 22 -25.31 36.24 22.81
CA LEU A 22 -24.71 35.36 21.81
C LEU A 22 -25.66 34.25 21.35
N LEU A 23 -26.40 33.64 22.28
CA LEU A 23 -27.40 32.61 21.99
C LEU A 23 -28.64 33.19 21.30
N GLU A 24 -29.01 34.44 21.60
CA GLU A 24 -30.05 35.17 20.89
C GLU A 24 -29.64 35.43 19.43
N THR A 25 -28.40 35.88 19.18
CA THR A 25 -27.87 36.01 17.82
C THR A 25 -27.81 34.68 17.07
N LEU A 26 -27.46 33.58 17.75
CA LEU A 26 -27.50 32.25 17.14
C LEU A 26 -28.93 31.83 16.77
N ALA A 27 -29.91 32.13 17.64
CA ALA A 27 -31.31 31.83 17.40
C ALA A 27 -31.82 32.57 16.16
N GLU A 28 -31.49 33.85 16.02
CA GLU A 28 -31.83 34.66 14.84
C GLU A 28 -31.18 34.11 13.56
N GLU A 29 -29.88 33.84 13.58
CA GLU A 29 -29.12 33.33 12.43
C GLU A 29 -29.58 31.95 11.94
N LYS A 30 -30.07 31.13 12.86
CA LYS A 30 -30.58 29.78 12.57
C LYS A 30 -32.11 29.72 12.47
N ARG A 31 -32.79 30.85 12.67
CA ARG A 31 -34.26 30.96 12.72
C ARG A 31 -34.89 30.00 13.74
N TYR A 32 -34.21 29.80 14.87
CA TYR A 32 -34.76 29.10 16.03
C TYR A 32 -35.42 30.08 16.99
N SER A 33 -36.33 29.61 17.85
CA SER A 33 -36.76 30.44 18.98
C SER A 33 -35.62 30.58 20.00
N PRO A 34 -35.42 31.76 20.60
CA PRO A 34 -34.40 31.96 21.64
C PRO A 34 -34.55 30.98 22.81
N GLU A 35 -35.79 30.64 23.18
CA GLU A 35 -36.13 29.70 24.24
C GLU A 35 -35.68 28.25 23.92
N TYR A 36 -35.79 27.82 22.65
CA TYR A 36 -35.30 26.51 22.22
C TYR A 36 -33.78 26.41 22.30
N VAL A 37 -33.08 27.46 21.86
CA VAL A 37 -31.61 27.52 21.93
C VAL A 37 -31.11 27.52 23.38
N MET A 38 -31.76 28.28 24.27
CA MET A 38 -31.31 28.41 25.66
C MET A 38 -31.68 27.22 26.55
N ASN A 39 -32.86 26.61 26.35
CA ASN A 39 -33.40 25.64 27.31
C ASN A 39 -33.46 24.21 26.77
N CYS A 40 -33.44 24.00 25.45
CA CYS A 40 -33.67 22.68 24.85
C CYS A 40 -32.43 22.10 24.14
N MET A 41 -31.51 22.94 23.65
CA MET A 41 -30.29 22.45 23.01
C MET A 41 -29.25 21.97 24.01
N LYS A 42 -28.65 20.82 23.71
CA LYS A 42 -27.51 20.30 24.47
C LYS A 42 -26.26 21.14 24.20
N GLU A 43 -25.41 21.28 25.20
CA GLU A 43 -24.18 22.10 25.14
C GLU A 43 -23.27 21.73 23.96
N ASN A 44 -23.09 20.43 23.67
CA ASN A 44 -22.30 19.98 22.52
C ASN A 44 -22.86 20.43 21.17
N ASP A 45 -24.19 20.50 21.04
CA ASP A 45 -24.84 20.97 19.83
C ASP A 45 -24.76 22.50 19.72
N LEU A 46 -24.88 23.22 20.85
CA LEU A 46 -24.63 24.66 20.91
C LEU A 46 -23.20 25.03 20.49
N VAL A 47 -22.19 24.30 20.97
CA VAL A 47 -20.78 24.48 20.59
C VAL A 47 -20.58 24.31 19.09
N ARG A 48 -21.17 23.26 18.50
CA ARG A 48 -21.08 23.00 17.05
C ARG A 48 -21.76 24.10 16.25
N GLN A 49 -22.96 24.53 16.66
CA GLN A 49 -23.72 25.55 15.94
C GLN A 49 -23.07 26.92 16.04
N LEU A 50 -22.58 27.32 17.22
CA LEU A 50 -21.82 28.56 17.39
C LEU A 50 -20.54 28.57 16.56
N ALA A 51 -19.79 27.47 16.56
CA ALA A 51 -18.58 27.37 15.75
C ALA A 51 -18.87 27.45 14.24
N ALA A 52 -20.00 26.89 13.80
CA ALA A 52 -20.44 26.97 12.41
C ALA A 52 -20.94 28.37 12.01
N CYS A 53 -21.32 29.22 12.97
CA CYS A 53 -21.79 30.58 12.71
C CYS A 53 -20.77 31.68 12.99
N ALA A 54 -19.67 31.37 13.68
CA ALA A 54 -18.69 32.35 14.15
C ALA A 54 -18.08 33.22 13.03
N HIS A 55 -18.02 32.73 11.79
CA HIS A 55 -17.49 33.47 10.63
C HIS A 55 -18.54 34.38 9.96
N ARG A 56 -19.79 34.38 10.41
CA ARG A 56 -20.85 35.21 9.83
C ARG A 56 -20.80 36.64 10.35
N GLU A 57 -21.26 37.57 9.53
CA GLU A 57 -21.23 39.01 9.84
C GLU A 57 -21.93 39.35 11.16
N ALA A 58 -23.04 38.67 11.49
CA ALA A 58 -23.76 38.84 12.76
C ALA A 58 -22.90 38.56 14.01
N PHE A 59 -21.83 37.77 13.88
CA PHE A 59 -20.91 37.44 14.97
C PHE A 59 -19.61 38.26 14.97
N SER A 60 -19.38 39.10 13.96
CA SER A 60 -18.14 39.89 13.79
C SER A 60 -17.78 40.69 15.06
N ASN A 61 -18.74 41.44 15.60
CA ASN A 61 -18.59 42.25 16.81
C ASN A 61 -18.58 41.42 18.12
N LYS A 62 -18.65 40.09 18.05
CA LYS A 62 -18.65 39.17 19.19
C LYS A 62 -17.43 38.25 19.21
N MET A 63 -16.60 38.28 18.16
CA MET A 63 -15.45 37.40 18.01
C MET A 63 -14.39 37.58 19.11
N SER A 64 -14.17 38.81 19.55
CA SER A 64 -13.24 39.12 20.65
C SER A 64 -13.59 38.37 21.94
N HIS A 65 -14.88 38.15 22.23
CA HIS A 65 -15.32 37.39 23.40
C HIS A 65 -15.01 35.89 23.30
N PHE A 66 -15.13 35.29 22.10
CA PHE A 66 -14.74 33.90 21.89
C PHE A 66 -13.24 33.69 22.11
N PHE A 67 -12.41 34.58 21.53
CA PHE A 67 -10.97 34.50 21.68
C PHE A 67 -10.53 34.74 23.12
N ARG A 68 -11.12 35.72 23.80
CA ARG A 68 -10.84 35.98 25.22
C ARG A 68 -11.19 34.79 26.11
N ALA A 69 -12.36 34.17 25.91
CA ALA A 69 -12.75 32.99 26.67
C ALA A 69 -11.84 31.79 26.42
N TRP A 70 -11.41 31.61 25.16
CA TRP A 70 -10.47 30.57 24.77
C TRP A 70 -9.09 30.79 25.39
N LEU A 71 -8.54 31.99 25.28
CA LEU A 71 -7.24 32.39 25.83
C LEU A 71 -7.18 32.17 27.35
N LEU A 72 -8.20 32.61 28.09
CA LEU A 72 -8.25 32.45 29.55
C LEU A 72 -8.46 30.99 30.02
N ARG A 73 -8.86 30.08 29.12
CA ARG A 73 -9.01 28.66 29.45
C ARG A 73 -7.79 27.84 29.03
N ASP A 74 -7.38 27.98 27.77
CA ASP A 74 -6.38 27.11 27.13
C ASP A 74 -4.97 27.73 27.12
N CYS A 75 -4.86 29.06 27.28
CA CYS A 75 -3.57 29.78 27.27
C CYS A 75 -3.26 30.45 28.61
N LEU A 76 -3.95 30.09 29.69
CA LEU A 76 -3.85 30.78 30.98
C LEU A 76 -2.41 30.86 31.51
N GLY A 77 -1.67 29.74 31.47
CA GLY A 77 -0.27 29.71 31.94
C GLY A 77 0.65 30.66 31.16
N LEU A 78 0.49 30.74 29.84
CA LEU A 78 1.24 31.68 29.00
C LEU A 78 0.92 33.14 29.37
N ILE A 79 -0.36 33.44 29.63
CA ILE A 79 -0.84 34.77 29.96
C ILE A 79 -0.30 35.20 31.33
N THR A 80 -0.36 34.31 32.33
CA THR A 80 0.17 34.61 33.66
C THR A 80 1.69 34.75 33.63
N ASP A 81 2.42 33.84 32.97
CA ASP A 81 3.88 33.94 32.80
C ASP A 81 4.28 35.28 32.17
N PHE A 82 3.53 35.72 31.15
CA PHE A 82 3.76 36.98 30.47
C PHE A 82 3.53 38.17 31.40
N LEU A 83 2.36 38.24 32.04
CA LEU A 83 2.01 39.36 32.92
C LEU A 83 2.90 39.43 34.16
N ASP A 84 3.29 38.28 34.72
CA ASP A 84 4.27 38.18 35.82
C ASP A 84 5.66 38.67 35.38
N SER A 85 6.11 38.30 34.16
CA SER A 85 7.42 38.71 33.64
C SER A 85 7.58 40.22 33.44
N ILE A 86 6.46 40.92 33.26
CA ILE A 86 6.41 42.38 33.13
C ILE A 86 5.93 43.06 34.43
N GLY A 87 5.72 42.29 35.50
CA GLY A 87 5.33 42.79 36.81
C GLY A 87 3.93 43.43 36.87
N MET A 88 2.99 42.96 36.05
CA MET A 88 1.61 43.48 36.05
C MET A 88 0.70 42.68 36.99
N GLN A 89 -0.05 43.40 37.83
CA GLN A 89 -1.02 42.79 38.74
C GLN A 89 -2.22 42.23 37.98
N HIS A 90 -2.55 40.96 38.23
CA HIS A 90 -3.65 40.28 37.58
C HIS A 90 -4.32 39.22 38.46
N ALA A 91 -5.61 39.01 38.26
CA ALA A 91 -6.37 37.91 38.84
C ALA A 91 -6.61 36.83 37.78
N GLY A 92 -5.80 35.76 37.79
CA GLY A 92 -5.93 34.63 36.86
C GLY A 92 -5.83 35.04 35.38
N GLY A 93 -4.82 35.84 35.02
CA GLY A 93 -4.58 36.31 33.65
C GLY A 93 -5.44 37.50 33.20
N VAL A 94 -6.28 38.04 34.09
CA VAL A 94 -7.07 39.26 33.84
C VAL A 94 -6.49 40.43 34.64
N ILE A 95 -6.10 41.49 33.94
CA ILE A 95 -5.56 42.72 34.54
C ILE A 95 -6.66 43.40 35.37
N GLU A 96 -6.31 43.84 36.57
CA GLU A 96 -7.24 44.55 37.47
C GLU A 96 -7.58 45.95 36.94
N ALA A 97 -8.81 46.42 37.18
CA ALA A 97 -9.37 47.60 36.50
C ALA A 97 -8.65 48.93 36.78
N ASP A 98 -7.81 48.99 37.81
CA ASP A 98 -7.12 50.20 38.29
C ASP A 98 -5.60 50.22 37.98
N VAL A 99 -5.12 49.30 37.14
CA VAL A 99 -3.70 49.24 36.73
C VAL A 99 -3.43 50.30 35.65
N LEU A 100 -2.28 50.98 35.75
CA LEU A 100 -1.83 51.93 34.73
C LEU A 100 -1.28 51.18 33.49
N PRO A 101 -1.31 51.79 32.28
CA PRO A 101 -0.64 51.24 31.11
C PRO A 101 0.84 50.90 31.37
N PRO A 102 1.41 49.90 30.68
CA PRO A 102 2.76 49.43 30.94
C PRO A 102 3.80 50.53 30.70
N SER A 103 4.75 50.66 31.62
CA SER A 103 5.87 51.58 31.51
C SER A 103 6.86 51.17 30.40
N THR A 104 7.77 52.07 30.02
CA THR A 104 8.80 51.78 29.02
C THR A 104 9.66 50.56 29.39
N ASP A 105 9.97 50.36 30.67
CA ASP A 105 10.74 49.20 31.13
C ASP A 105 9.94 47.90 31.05
N GLN A 106 8.63 47.97 31.31
CA GLN A 106 7.72 46.83 31.16
C GLN A 106 7.52 46.45 29.68
N ILE A 107 7.52 47.43 28.78
CA ILE A 107 7.50 47.22 27.32
C ILE A 107 8.77 46.49 26.85
N GLN A 108 9.95 46.85 27.36
CA GLN A 108 11.19 46.14 27.03
C GLN A 108 11.18 44.71 27.56
N SER A 109 10.65 44.51 28.77
CA SER A 109 10.49 43.17 29.37
C SER A 109 9.50 42.31 28.57
N ALA A 110 8.40 42.91 28.08
CA ALA A 110 7.43 42.25 27.20
C ALA A 110 8.09 41.76 25.90
N LYS A 111 8.95 42.59 25.30
CA LYS A 111 9.71 42.23 24.08
C LYS A 111 10.68 41.09 24.34
N ALA A 112 11.40 41.14 25.45
CA ALA A 112 12.34 40.09 25.85
C ALA A 112 11.62 38.74 26.06
N PHE A 113 10.45 38.76 26.71
CA PHE A 113 9.64 37.56 26.96
C PHE A 113 9.30 36.79 25.66
N PHE A 114 8.81 37.49 24.63
CA PHE A 114 8.46 36.85 23.36
C PHE A 114 9.65 36.61 22.43
N SER A 115 10.77 37.33 22.60
CA SER A 115 11.97 37.12 21.77
C SER A 115 12.82 35.93 22.24
N GLN A 116 12.76 35.58 23.53
CA GLN A 116 13.52 34.45 24.11
C GLN A 116 12.80 33.10 24.00
N ARG A 117 11.48 33.09 23.84
CA ARG A 117 10.70 31.89 23.52
C ARG A 117 10.68 31.70 22.01
N GLU A 118 10.96 30.49 21.50
CA GLU A 118 10.59 30.17 20.12
C GLU A 118 9.07 30.36 19.98
N PRO A 119 8.60 31.19 19.03
CA PRO A 119 7.18 31.52 18.92
C PRO A 119 6.41 30.30 18.39
N ASP A 120 5.78 29.57 19.32
CA ASP A 120 4.79 28.56 19.02
C ASP A 120 3.46 29.19 18.57
N ARG A 121 2.51 28.33 18.19
CA ARG A 121 1.20 28.78 17.69
C ARG A 121 0.39 29.55 18.75
N LEU A 122 0.55 29.23 20.04
CA LEU A 122 -0.24 29.82 21.13
C LEU A 122 0.30 31.21 21.51
N SER A 123 1.62 31.35 21.64
CA SER A 123 2.31 32.62 21.85
C SER A 123 2.08 33.59 20.71
N SER A 124 2.13 33.10 19.47
CA SER A 124 1.78 33.89 18.29
C SER A 124 0.34 34.42 18.37
N PHE A 125 -0.62 33.57 18.75
CA PHE A 125 -2.04 33.94 18.85
C PHE A 125 -2.30 34.98 19.92
N TYR A 126 -1.70 34.82 21.09
CA TYR A 126 -1.85 35.75 22.19
C TYR A 126 -1.24 37.11 21.87
N LEU A 127 -0.10 37.14 21.19
CA LEU A 127 0.57 38.36 20.78
C LEU A 127 -0.24 39.16 19.75
N VAL A 128 -0.81 38.48 18.75
CA VAL A 128 -1.73 39.08 17.78
C VAL A 128 -3.00 39.60 18.47
N TYR A 129 -3.51 38.86 19.47
CA TYR A 129 -4.66 39.29 20.25
C TYR A 129 -4.39 40.58 21.04
N ILE A 130 -3.24 40.71 21.72
CA ILE A 130 -2.86 41.98 22.40
C ILE A 130 -2.78 43.13 21.40
N TYR A 131 -2.25 42.89 20.21
CA TYR A 131 -2.13 43.93 19.18
C TYR A 131 -3.49 44.41 18.66
N LEU A 132 -4.43 43.50 18.40
CA LEU A 132 -5.74 43.83 17.83
C LEU A 132 -6.77 44.29 18.89
N GLU A 133 -6.81 43.63 20.04
CA GLU A 133 -7.86 43.77 21.06
C GLU A 133 -7.36 44.43 22.35
N GLY A 134 -6.05 44.75 22.45
CA GLY A 134 -5.46 45.37 23.64
C GLY A 134 -5.91 46.80 23.91
N GLY A 135 -6.48 47.48 22.91
CA GLY A 135 -7.06 48.82 23.07
C GLY A 135 -6.05 49.89 23.57
N PRO A 136 -6.53 50.98 24.19
CA PRO A 136 -5.69 52.08 24.66
C PRO A 136 -4.67 51.68 25.73
N PHE A 137 -4.95 50.59 26.46
CA PHE A 137 -4.08 50.11 27.53
C PHE A 137 -2.72 49.62 27.02
N TRP A 138 -2.68 49.02 25.82
CA TRP A 138 -1.46 48.51 25.19
C TRP A 138 -0.93 49.43 24.08
N GLN A 139 -1.41 50.67 23.99
CA GLN A 139 -1.14 51.57 22.87
C GLN A 139 0.35 51.90 22.70
N ASP A 140 1.08 52.08 23.79
CA ASP A 140 2.52 52.40 23.74
C ASP A 140 3.35 51.19 23.28
N LEU A 141 2.96 49.97 23.66
CA LEU A 141 3.54 48.73 23.15
C LEU A 141 3.23 48.52 21.67
N ASN A 142 1.98 48.78 21.25
CA ASN A 142 1.54 48.64 19.86
C ASN A 142 2.11 49.74 18.95
N SER A 143 2.69 50.79 19.51
CA SER A 143 3.40 51.86 18.78
C SER A 143 4.86 51.50 18.46
N ASP A 144 5.47 50.58 19.22
CA ASP A 144 6.88 50.17 19.07
C ASP A 144 7.13 49.37 17.77
N GLN A 145 8.23 49.71 17.08
CA GLN A 145 8.53 49.18 15.75
C GLN A 145 8.95 47.70 15.78
N ASP A 146 9.68 47.27 16.80
CA ASP A 146 10.12 45.88 16.93
C ASP A 146 8.96 45.00 17.37
N TRP A 147 8.07 45.53 18.22
CA TRP A 147 6.81 44.86 18.57
C TRP A 147 5.96 44.62 17.34
N LYS A 148 5.79 45.63 16.46
CA LYS A 148 5.08 45.47 15.17
C LYS A 148 5.73 44.42 14.27
N SER A 149 7.07 44.35 14.23
CA SER A 149 7.79 43.31 13.48
C SER A 149 7.50 41.91 14.02
N LEU A 150 7.50 41.77 15.35
CA LEU A 150 7.22 40.51 16.02
C LEU A 150 5.75 40.08 15.84
N VAL A 151 4.81 41.04 15.88
CA VAL A 151 3.40 40.85 15.51
C VAL A 151 3.25 40.45 14.05
N ALA A 152 3.94 41.10 13.11
CA ALA A 152 3.88 40.74 11.69
C ALA A 152 4.41 39.32 11.43
N SER A 153 5.52 38.94 12.09
CA SER A 153 6.05 37.57 12.00
C SER A 153 5.09 36.53 12.59
N SER A 154 4.41 36.87 13.68
CA SER A 154 3.42 36.01 14.33
C SER A 154 2.13 35.94 13.52
N TRP A 155 1.71 37.06 12.93
CA TRP A 155 0.60 37.13 11.99
C TRP A 155 0.86 36.29 10.75
N ASN A 156 2.06 36.30 10.19
CA ASN A 156 2.40 35.45 9.04
C ASN A 156 2.42 33.95 9.41
N ARG A 157 2.79 33.60 10.65
CA ARG A 157 2.72 32.23 11.17
C ARG A 157 1.30 31.75 11.46
N LEU A 158 0.43 32.64 11.96
CA LEU A 158 -0.96 32.35 12.31
C LEU A 158 -1.90 32.46 11.12
N SER A 159 -1.60 33.37 10.21
CA SER A 159 -2.26 33.45 8.93
C SER A 159 -2.12 32.06 8.36
N PRO A 160 -3.24 31.42 8.01
CA PRO A 160 -3.15 30.48 6.92
C PRO A 160 -2.38 31.25 5.87
N GLY A 161 -1.26 30.72 5.39
CA GLY A 161 -0.75 31.21 4.11
C GLY A 161 -1.93 31.26 3.14
N SER A 162 -1.73 31.84 1.97
CA SER A 162 -2.62 31.66 0.83
C SER A 162 -3.02 30.18 0.57
N ASN A 163 -2.39 29.22 1.26
CA ASN A 163 -2.89 27.93 1.71
C ASN A 163 -4.15 27.97 2.62
N MET A 164 -5.33 28.20 2.03
CA MET A 164 -6.47 27.38 2.45
C MET A 164 -6.24 25.96 1.89
N PRO A 165 -6.24 24.88 2.69
CA PRO A 165 -6.97 23.71 2.25
C PRO A 165 -8.41 24.18 2.09
N GLN A 166 -8.90 24.29 0.86
CA GLN A 166 -10.34 24.37 0.59
C GLN A 166 -10.97 23.02 0.97
N GLN A 167 -11.00 22.72 2.27
CA GLN A 167 -12.03 21.93 2.92
C GLN A 167 -13.02 22.89 3.58
N ALA A 168 -13.55 23.83 2.80
CA ALA A 168 -14.99 23.89 2.83
C ALA A 168 -15.44 22.55 2.22
N LYS A 169 -16.24 21.78 2.95
CA LYS A 169 -17.32 21.09 2.24
C LYS A 169 -18.14 22.21 1.60
N ASP A 170 -17.65 22.71 0.47
CA ASP A 170 -18.47 23.39 -0.50
C ASP A 170 -19.41 22.29 -0.96
N SER A 171 -20.50 22.12 -0.20
CA SER A 171 -21.73 21.65 -0.80
C SER A 171 -21.90 22.55 -2.01
N ALA A 172 -21.63 22.00 -3.20
CA ALA A 172 -21.86 22.68 -4.45
C ALA A 172 -23.18 23.42 -4.29
N PRO A 173 -23.25 24.74 -4.57
CA PRO A 173 -24.51 25.46 -4.44
C PRO A 173 -25.56 24.64 -5.17
N SER A 174 -26.56 24.16 -4.44
CA SER A 174 -27.63 23.40 -5.06
C SER A 174 -28.25 24.29 -6.15
N PRO A 175 -28.69 23.73 -7.29
CA PRO A 175 -29.31 24.51 -8.39
C PRO A 175 -30.47 25.40 -7.89
N GLU A 176 -31.00 25.06 -6.72
CA GLU A 176 -32.03 25.68 -5.90
C GLU A 176 -31.65 27.11 -5.41
N ASN A 177 -30.34 27.44 -5.42
CA ASN A 177 -29.78 28.76 -5.10
C ASN A 177 -29.33 29.53 -6.37
N ALA A 178 -30.02 29.32 -7.49
CA ALA A 178 -29.94 30.18 -8.67
C ALA A 178 -30.22 31.66 -8.30
N GLU A 179 -29.42 32.60 -8.83
CA GLU A 179 -29.61 34.04 -8.57
C GLU A 179 -30.91 34.56 -9.19
N ASP A 180 -31.34 33.93 -10.29
CA ASP A 180 -32.57 34.27 -11.01
C ASP A 180 -33.80 33.48 -10.51
N PHE A 181 -33.65 32.61 -9.51
CA PHE A 181 -34.78 31.98 -8.85
C PHE A 181 -35.45 32.96 -7.89
N THR A 182 -36.74 33.16 -8.15
CA THR A 182 -37.62 33.94 -7.30
C THR A 182 -37.89 33.21 -5.99
N LEU A 183 -38.45 33.91 -5.01
CA LEU A 183 -38.92 33.28 -3.77
C LEU A 183 -39.88 32.11 -4.05
N LEU A 184 -40.75 32.24 -5.07
CA LEU A 184 -41.66 31.18 -5.49
C LEU A 184 -40.91 29.92 -5.92
N ASP A 185 -39.82 30.05 -6.70
CA ASP A 185 -39.07 28.89 -7.17
C ASP A 185 -38.42 28.13 -6.00
N ARG A 186 -37.86 28.88 -5.04
CA ARG A 186 -37.25 28.28 -3.84
C ARG A 186 -38.29 27.55 -3.01
N LEU A 187 -39.47 28.17 -2.79
CA LEU A 187 -40.58 27.55 -2.07
C LEU A 187 -41.06 26.26 -2.75
N LEU A 188 -41.17 26.23 -4.08
CA LEU A 188 -41.60 25.03 -4.81
C LEU A 188 -40.59 23.90 -4.70
N ILE A 189 -39.30 24.23 -4.79
CA ILE A 189 -38.22 23.25 -4.64
C ILE A 189 -38.17 22.70 -3.21
N ASP A 190 -38.17 23.58 -2.21
CA ASP A 190 -38.16 23.19 -0.81
C ASP A 190 -39.38 22.33 -0.47
N SER A 191 -40.55 22.68 -1.02
CA SER A 191 -41.78 21.89 -0.88
C SER A 191 -41.67 20.52 -1.55
N ALA A 192 -41.08 20.43 -2.75
CA ALA A 192 -40.80 19.17 -3.43
C ALA A 192 -39.87 18.26 -2.63
N VAL A 193 -38.80 18.82 -2.10
CA VAL A 193 -37.86 18.09 -1.25
C VAL A 193 -38.53 17.64 0.05
N ALA A 194 -39.26 18.53 0.73
CA ALA A 194 -39.95 18.22 1.98
C ALA A 194 -40.99 17.11 1.79
N SER A 195 -41.76 17.16 0.70
CA SER A 195 -42.79 16.18 0.33
C SER A 195 -42.16 14.82 0.02
N ARG A 196 -41.04 14.80 -0.72
CA ARG A 196 -40.29 13.57 -1.00
C ARG A 196 -39.72 12.93 0.27
N MET A 197 -39.21 13.74 1.19
CA MET A 197 -38.68 13.29 2.48
C MET A 197 -39.77 12.95 3.51
N LYS A 198 -41.05 13.14 3.17
CA LYS A 198 -42.20 12.96 4.08
C LYS A 198 -42.05 13.77 5.37
N THR A 199 -41.57 15.00 5.24
CA THR A 199 -41.39 15.92 6.38
C THR A 199 -42.76 16.29 6.94
N PHE A 200 -42.85 16.44 8.27
CA PHE A 200 -44.11 16.83 8.92
C PHE A 200 -44.60 18.20 8.41
N GLY A 201 -45.85 18.26 7.94
CA GLY A 201 -46.43 19.47 7.35
C GLY A 201 -46.07 19.73 5.88
N ALA A 202 -45.40 18.80 5.21
CA ALA A 202 -45.18 18.88 3.76
C ALA A 202 -46.48 18.59 2.97
N PHE A 203 -46.53 19.06 1.73
CA PHE A 203 -47.63 18.75 0.82
C PHE A 203 -47.71 17.25 0.53
N ASP A 204 -48.93 16.76 0.28
CA ASP A 204 -49.09 15.48 -0.38
C ASP A 204 -48.48 15.59 -1.81
N PRO A 205 -47.80 14.54 -2.32
CA PRO A 205 -47.24 14.58 -3.67
C PRO A 205 -48.26 14.98 -4.74
N ASP A 206 -49.50 14.50 -4.67
CA ASP A 206 -50.55 14.79 -5.66
C ASP A 206 -50.97 16.27 -5.62
N ASP A 207 -51.10 16.84 -4.42
CA ASP A 207 -51.37 18.27 -4.23
C ASP A 207 -50.22 19.15 -4.74
N LEU A 208 -48.98 18.69 -4.54
CA LEU A 208 -47.80 19.40 -5.03
C LEU A 208 -47.68 19.34 -6.56
N PHE A 209 -48.00 18.20 -7.18
CA PHE A 209 -48.07 18.09 -8.63
C PHE A 209 -49.14 19.04 -9.20
N ALA A 210 -50.34 19.04 -8.61
CA ALA A 210 -51.41 19.97 -9.00
C ALA A 210 -50.97 21.44 -8.89
N LEU A 211 -50.31 21.81 -7.79
CA LEU A 211 -49.78 23.16 -7.58
C LEU A 211 -48.76 23.55 -8.65
N VAL A 212 -47.83 22.67 -9.02
CA VAL A 212 -46.85 22.97 -10.07
C VAL A 212 -47.49 23.05 -11.46
N GLU A 213 -48.46 22.20 -11.77
CA GLU A 213 -49.22 22.28 -13.03
C GLU A 213 -50.02 23.59 -13.12
N GLU A 214 -50.67 24.00 -12.04
CA GLU A 214 -51.35 25.28 -11.96
C GLU A 214 -50.37 26.42 -12.24
N ILE A 215 -49.21 26.46 -11.58
CA ILE A 215 -48.18 27.50 -11.78
C ILE A 215 -47.62 27.52 -13.20
N VAL A 216 -47.45 26.36 -13.83
CA VAL A 216 -47.04 26.26 -15.25
C VAL A 216 -48.13 26.82 -16.17
N SER A 217 -49.41 26.60 -15.85
CA SER A 217 -50.55 27.09 -16.65
C SER A 217 -50.85 28.58 -16.44
N LEU A 218 -50.61 29.11 -15.23
CA LEU A 218 -50.98 30.47 -14.81
C LEU A 218 -50.22 31.57 -15.56
N ASN A 219 -48.96 31.31 -15.95
CA ASN A 219 -48.16 32.30 -16.68
C ASN A 219 -47.32 31.67 -17.79
N GLN A 220 -47.86 31.68 -19.02
CA GLN A 220 -47.18 31.16 -20.20
C GLN A 220 -45.88 31.89 -20.57
N LYS A 221 -45.67 33.13 -20.10
CA LYS A 221 -44.41 33.86 -20.33
C LYS A 221 -43.29 33.41 -19.39
N ARG A 222 -43.64 32.79 -18.26
CA ARG A 222 -42.69 32.32 -17.24
C ARG A 222 -42.21 30.90 -17.56
N GLN A 223 -41.32 30.78 -18.54
CA GLN A 223 -40.82 29.48 -19.00
C GLN A 223 -40.08 28.67 -17.93
N ILE A 224 -39.47 29.35 -16.95
CA ILE A 224 -38.76 28.74 -15.82
C ILE A 224 -39.67 27.86 -14.96
N SER A 225 -41.00 28.07 -14.95
CA SER A 225 -41.94 27.21 -14.21
C SER A 225 -41.87 25.74 -14.67
N VAL A 226 -41.49 25.49 -15.92
CA VAL A 226 -41.36 24.14 -16.48
C VAL A 226 -40.18 23.37 -15.87
N PHE A 227 -39.19 24.07 -15.29
CA PHE A 227 -38.13 23.45 -14.49
C PHE A 227 -38.71 22.61 -13.35
N HIS A 228 -39.65 23.18 -12.59
CA HIS A 228 -40.24 22.52 -11.41
C HIS A 228 -40.99 21.25 -11.79
N ARG A 229 -41.66 21.26 -12.95
CA ARG A 229 -42.30 20.06 -13.51
C ARG A 229 -41.28 18.95 -13.75
N GLY A 230 -40.20 19.24 -14.46
CA GLY A 230 -39.13 18.27 -14.74
C GLY A 230 -38.43 17.79 -13.46
N PHE A 231 -38.21 18.69 -12.51
CA PHE A 231 -37.62 18.38 -11.21
C PHE A 231 -38.50 17.41 -10.41
N LEU A 232 -39.80 17.68 -10.32
CA LEU A 232 -40.76 16.80 -9.66
C LEU A 232 -40.86 15.43 -10.32
N HIS A 233 -40.98 15.39 -11.66
CA HIS A 233 -41.06 14.12 -12.38
C HIS A 233 -39.83 13.25 -12.10
N ALA A 234 -38.63 13.83 -12.11
CA ALA A 234 -37.41 13.11 -11.77
C ALA A 234 -37.33 12.69 -10.29
N LEU A 235 -37.72 13.57 -9.36
CA LEU A 235 -37.61 13.34 -7.91
C LEU A 235 -38.54 12.21 -7.42
N PHE A 236 -39.72 12.07 -8.05
CA PHE A 236 -40.73 11.06 -7.75
C PHE A 236 -40.73 9.86 -8.72
N ASP A 237 -39.72 9.77 -9.59
CA ASP A 237 -39.55 8.66 -10.55
C ASP A 237 -40.74 8.47 -11.51
N LEU A 238 -41.36 9.58 -11.91
CA LEU A 238 -42.44 9.61 -12.89
C LEU A 238 -41.92 9.55 -14.33
N GLU A 239 -42.83 9.26 -15.27
CA GLU A 239 -42.51 9.22 -16.69
C GLU A 239 -42.03 10.59 -17.20
N LEU A 240 -40.86 10.61 -17.83
CA LEU A 240 -40.24 11.82 -18.33
C LEU A 240 -40.76 12.18 -19.73
N ASN A 241 -41.76 13.06 -19.81
CA ASN A 241 -42.32 13.49 -21.09
C ASN A 241 -41.74 14.85 -21.56
N PHE A 242 -40.90 14.81 -22.60
CA PHE A 242 -40.34 15.99 -23.27
C PHE A 242 -41.26 16.58 -24.35
N ARG A 243 -42.44 15.98 -24.56
CA ARG A 243 -43.48 16.37 -25.52
C ARG A 243 -44.77 16.73 -24.79
N PHE A 244 -44.92 17.99 -24.41
CA PHE A 244 -46.07 18.48 -23.65
C PHE A 244 -46.78 19.67 -24.32
N ALA A 245 -48.03 19.92 -23.94
CA ALA A 245 -48.83 21.00 -24.51
C ALA A 245 -48.18 22.37 -24.29
N GLY A 246 -48.06 23.16 -25.37
CA GLY A 246 -47.38 24.46 -25.34
C GLY A 246 -45.85 24.36 -25.25
N GLU A 247 -45.25 23.22 -25.58
CA GLU A 247 -43.80 23.11 -25.66
C GLU A 247 -43.19 24.06 -26.70
N ASN A 248 -41.97 24.50 -26.42
CA ASN A 248 -41.06 25.10 -27.40
C ASN A 248 -39.63 24.65 -27.05
N GLU A 249 -38.63 25.13 -27.78
CA GLU A 249 -37.25 24.73 -27.53
C GLU A 249 -36.76 25.12 -26.13
N GLU A 250 -36.99 26.35 -25.70
CA GLU A 250 -36.55 26.87 -24.40
C GLU A 250 -37.26 26.18 -23.22
N ARG A 251 -38.57 25.92 -23.33
CA ARG A 251 -39.35 25.18 -22.32
C ARG A 251 -38.86 23.75 -22.16
N ARG A 252 -38.48 23.09 -23.26
CA ARG A 252 -37.89 21.75 -23.21
C ARG A 252 -36.49 21.77 -22.58
N GLN A 253 -35.71 22.82 -22.79
CA GLN A 253 -34.43 23.02 -22.12
C GLN A 253 -34.60 23.24 -20.61
N TRP A 254 -35.59 24.05 -20.19
CA TRP A 254 -35.95 24.23 -18.77
C TRP A 254 -36.44 22.94 -18.11
N TYR A 255 -37.31 22.19 -18.80
CA TYR A 255 -37.75 20.87 -18.35
C TYR A 255 -36.55 19.93 -18.14
N LEU A 256 -35.65 19.85 -19.13
CA LEU A 256 -34.45 19.02 -19.06
C LEU A 256 -33.53 19.41 -17.89
N ALA A 257 -33.35 20.71 -17.65
CA ALA A 257 -32.57 21.18 -16.51
C ALA A 257 -33.20 20.78 -15.15
N GLY A 258 -34.54 20.80 -15.07
CA GLY A 258 -35.30 20.28 -13.93
C GLY A 258 -35.04 18.79 -13.71
N VAL A 259 -35.19 17.99 -14.78
CA VAL A 259 -34.95 16.54 -14.75
C VAL A 259 -33.53 16.21 -14.28
N ILE A 260 -32.51 16.88 -14.84
CA ILE A 260 -31.11 16.69 -14.45
C ILE A 260 -30.91 17.03 -12.96
N SER A 261 -31.50 18.13 -12.49
CA SER A 261 -31.38 18.56 -11.09
C SER A 261 -32.06 17.57 -10.13
N GLY A 262 -33.23 17.03 -10.50
CA GLY A 262 -33.94 16.04 -9.71
C GLY A 262 -33.20 14.70 -9.64
N LEU A 263 -32.69 14.22 -10.78
CA LEU A 263 -31.90 12.99 -10.85
C LEU A 263 -30.57 13.11 -10.10
N ALA A 264 -29.89 14.26 -10.21
CA ALA A 264 -28.66 14.53 -9.46
C ALA A 264 -28.90 14.50 -7.95
N ARG A 265 -30.05 15.03 -7.48
CA ARG A 265 -30.44 14.97 -6.06
C ARG A 265 -30.74 13.55 -5.59
N MET A 266 -31.19 12.68 -6.49
CA MET A 266 -31.37 11.25 -6.25
C MET A 266 -30.09 10.43 -6.48
N GLU A 267 -28.95 11.09 -6.74
CA GLU A 267 -27.66 10.47 -7.09
C GLU A 267 -27.71 9.54 -8.33
N LYS A 268 -28.75 9.68 -9.18
CA LYS A 268 -28.97 8.89 -10.40
C LYS A 268 -28.22 9.48 -11.62
N PHE A 269 -26.90 9.65 -11.51
CA PHE A 269 -26.10 10.31 -12.56
C PHE A 269 -25.97 9.53 -13.87
N ASP A 270 -26.01 8.20 -13.83
CA ASP A 270 -26.02 7.38 -15.04
C ASP A 270 -27.27 7.66 -15.88
N ARG A 271 -28.42 7.81 -15.21
CA ARG A 271 -29.67 8.18 -15.87
C ARG A 271 -29.61 9.59 -16.47
N CYS A 272 -28.91 10.54 -15.83
CA CYS A 272 -28.64 11.84 -16.45
C CYS A 272 -27.89 11.69 -17.78
N MET A 273 -26.87 10.83 -17.84
CA MET A 273 -26.09 10.60 -19.06
C MET A 273 -26.93 9.93 -20.17
N GLU A 274 -27.80 8.99 -19.80
CA GLU A 274 -28.75 8.37 -20.74
C GLU A 274 -29.71 9.40 -21.33
N ILE A 275 -30.31 10.24 -20.50
CA ILE A 275 -31.27 11.26 -20.95
C ILE A 275 -30.58 12.29 -21.85
N LEU A 276 -29.37 12.73 -21.52
CA LEU A 276 -28.60 13.63 -22.39
C LEU A 276 -28.34 13.00 -23.78
N LYS A 277 -28.18 11.67 -23.85
CA LYS A 277 -28.01 10.92 -25.09
C LYS A 277 -29.34 10.75 -25.84
N GLU A 278 -30.41 10.35 -25.15
CA GLU A 278 -31.76 10.18 -25.69
C GLU A 278 -32.30 11.51 -26.26
N GLN A 279 -32.09 12.61 -25.53
CA GLN A 279 -32.58 13.95 -25.85
C GLN A 279 -31.49 14.85 -26.44
N LYS A 280 -30.62 14.30 -27.32
CA LYS A 280 -29.42 14.98 -27.85
C LYS A 280 -29.69 16.38 -28.42
N SER A 281 -30.79 16.58 -29.15
CA SER A 281 -31.14 17.90 -29.71
C SER A 281 -31.46 18.93 -28.62
N ILE A 282 -32.21 18.54 -27.59
CA ILE A 282 -32.56 19.42 -26.47
C ILE A 282 -31.32 19.69 -25.62
N ALA A 283 -30.50 18.68 -25.36
CA ALA A 283 -29.23 18.81 -24.64
C ALA A 283 -28.27 19.78 -25.35
N ASN A 284 -28.10 19.66 -26.67
CA ASN A 284 -27.27 20.59 -27.44
C ASN A 284 -27.81 22.03 -27.37
N GLY A 285 -29.13 22.19 -27.45
CA GLY A 285 -29.77 23.50 -27.26
C GLY A 285 -29.52 24.07 -25.85
N LEU A 286 -29.65 23.23 -24.81
CA LEU A 286 -29.35 23.59 -23.42
C LEU A 286 -27.90 24.07 -23.24
N ALA A 287 -26.96 23.43 -23.94
CA ALA A 287 -25.55 23.83 -23.90
C ALA A 287 -25.27 25.12 -24.70
N ALA A 288 -25.83 25.23 -25.90
CA ALA A 288 -25.54 26.32 -26.83
C ALA A 288 -26.27 27.64 -26.52
N ASN A 289 -27.46 27.57 -25.92
CA ASN A 289 -28.31 28.73 -25.69
C ASN A 289 -27.83 29.54 -24.47
N SER A 290 -27.02 30.57 -24.71
CA SER A 290 -26.50 31.47 -23.67
C SER A 290 -27.52 32.48 -23.14
N GLN A 291 -28.67 32.63 -23.82
CA GLN A 291 -29.71 33.60 -23.42
C GLN A 291 -30.55 33.10 -22.24
N ILE A 292 -30.64 31.77 -22.06
CA ILE A 292 -31.36 31.16 -20.94
C ILE A 292 -30.39 30.71 -19.83
N TYR A 293 -30.88 30.61 -18.59
CA TYR A 293 -30.06 30.23 -17.44
C TYR A 293 -30.03 28.71 -17.19
N ALA A 294 -30.88 27.93 -17.87
CA ALA A 294 -31.02 26.50 -17.67
C ALA A 294 -29.69 25.72 -17.80
N GLY A 295 -28.88 26.02 -18.81
CA GLY A 295 -27.57 25.37 -19.01
C GLY A 295 -26.55 25.73 -17.92
N ARG A 296 -26.50 27.01 -17.54
CA ARG A 296 -25.67 27.52 -16.42
C ARG A 296 -25.97 26.82 -15.09
N MET A 297 -27.25 26.54 -14.81
CA MET A 297 -27.65 25.86 -13.57
C MET A 297 -27.08 24.47 -13.42
N VAL A 298 -27.15 23.69 -14.50
CA VAL A 298 -26.75 22.28 -14.45
C VAL A 298 -25.27 22.08 -14.70
N LEU A 299 -24.54 23.12 -15.12
CA LEU A 299 -23.11 23.02 -15.46
C LEU A 299 -22.28 22.47 -14.30
N ASN A 300 -22.39 23.03 -13.10
CA ASN A 300 -21.58 22.55 -11.96
C ASN A 300 -21.98 21.13 -11.51
N ILE A 301 -23.26 20.77 -11.66
CA ILE A 301 -23.77 19.43 -11.39
C ILE A 301 -23.17 18.44 -12.37
N LEU A 302 -23.26 18.74 -13.66
CA LEU A 302 -22.85 17.83 -14.72
C LEU A 302 -21.34 17.75 -14.89
N LEU A 303 -20.59 18.81 -14.55
CA LEU A 303 -19.15 18.94 -14.78
C LEU A 303 -18.33 17.68 -14.39
N PRO A 304 -18.33 17.21 -13.13
CA PRO A 304 -17.54 16.03 -12.76
C PRO A 304 -18.02 14.74 -13.44
N HIS A 305 -19.31 14.62 -13.75
CA HIS A 305 -19.88 13.42 -14.37
C HIS A 305 -19.63 13.38 -15.88
N LEU A 306 -19.74 14.51 -16.57
CA LEU A 306 -19.39 14.65 -17.99
C LEU A 306 -17.89 14.38 -18.20
N TRP A 307 -17.04 14.84 -17.28
CA TRP A 307 -15.62 14.54 -17.29
C TRP A 307 -15.36 13.04 -17.17
N ARG A 308 -15.91 12.38 -16.14
CA ARG A 308 -15.77 10.92 -15.94
C ARG A 308 -16.35 10.10 -17.10
N ALA A 309 -17.48 10.53 -17.66
CA ALA A 309 -18.13 9.90 -18.81
C ALA A 309 -17.45 10.24 -20.15
N LYS A 310 -16.36 11.01 -20.14
CA LYS A 310 -15.55 11.40 -21.31
C LYS A 310 -16.37 12.12 -22.39
N LYS A 311 -17.38 12.91 -21.97
CA LYS A 311 -18.25 13.70 -22.86
C LYS A 311 -17.65 15.09 -23.12
N PHE A 312 -16.40 15.14 -23.54
CA PHE A 312 -15.62 16.37 -23.64
C PHE A 312 -16.22 17.38 -24.61
N ASP A 313 -16.78 16.95 -25.76
CA ASP A 313 -17.41 17.85 -26.73
C ASP A 313 -18.61 18.60 -26.17
N PHE A 314 -19.48 17.87 -25.48
CA PHE A 314 -20.63 18.47 -24.82
C PHE A 314 -20.19 19.40 -23.69
N LEU A 315 -19.22 18.97 -22.88
CA LEU A 315 -18.66 19.78 -21.80
C LEU A 315 -18.00 21.07 -22.33
N GLY A 316 -17.22 20.98 -23.40
CA GLY A 316 -16.56 22.12 -24.03
C GLY A 316 -17.57 23.13 -24.56
N LEU A 317 -18.63 22.67 -25.23
CA LEU A 317 -19.71 23.54 -25.68
C LEU A 317 -20.43 24.21 -24.50
N LEU A 318 -20.74 23.44 -23.46
CA LEU A 318 -21.41 23.93 -22.26
C LEU A 318 -20.56 25.00 -21.54
N LEU A 319 -19.27 24.74 -21.33
CA LEU A 319 -18.34 25.72 -20.75
C LEU A 319 -18.24 26.98 -21.62
N ALA A 320 -17.92 26.83 -22.91
CA ALA A 320 -17.68 27.97 -23.81
C ALA A 320 -18.89 28.90 -23.99
N LYS A 321 -20.12 28.39 -23.79
CA LYS A 321 -21.34 29.20 -23.94
C LYS A 321 -21.95 29.63 -22.62
N GLN A 322 -21.97 28.75 -21.62
CA GLN A 322 -22.65 29.03 -20.34
C GLN A 322 -21.75 29.73 -19.33
N LEU A 323 -20.44 29.43 -19.29
CA LEU A 323 -19.51 30.09 -18.37
C LEU A 323 -19.38 31.58 -18.69
N THR A 324 -19.21 31.92 -19.97
CA THR A 324 -19.09 33.31 -20.45
C THR A 324 -20.38 34.10 -20.24
N ALA A 325 -21.53 33.43 -20.29
CA ALA A 325 -22.82 34.04 -19.94
C ALA A 325 -23.05 34.16 -18.42
N CYS A 326 -22.16 33.65 -17.57
CA CYS A 326 -22.28 33.73 -16.11
C CYS A 326 -21.82 35.10 -15.61
N LYS A 327 -22.80 35.96 -15.30
CA LYS A 327 -22.60 37.31 -14.75
C LYS A 327 -22.18 37.30 -13.27
N SER A 328 -22.56 36.26 -12.53
CA SER A 328 -22.20 36.08 -11.13
C SER A 328 -20.72 35.70 -10.99
N MET A 329 -19.92 36.61 -10.43
CA MET A 329 -18.49 36.37 -10.25
C MET A 329 -18.20 35.21 -9.30
N PRO A 330 -18.82 35.08 -8.10
CA PRO A 330 -18.57 33.94 -7.23
C PRO A 330 -18.87 32.58 -7.88
N LYS A 331 -19.97 32.49 -8.64
CA LYS A 331 -20.35 31.25 -9.34
C LYS A 331 -19.41 30.94 -10.49
N ALA A 332 -19.02 31.94 -11.28
CA ALA A 332 -18.05 31.76 -12.36
C ALA A 332 -16.70 31.28 -11.81
N VAL A 333 -16.21 31.90 -10.73
CA VAL A 333 -14.97 31.47 -10.05
C VAL A 333 -15.08 30.05 -9.52
N ALA A 334 -16.21 29.66 -8.93
CA ALA A 334 -16.44 28.30 -8.47
C ALA A 334 -16.38 27.27 -9.62
N ILE A 335 -16.98 27.58 -10.77
CA ILE A 335 -16.94 26.72 -11.96
C ILE A 335 -15.52 26.65 -12.52
N LEU A 336 -14.83 27.79 -12.63
CA LEU A 336 -13.45 27.87 -13.09
C LEU A 336 -12.52 27.02 -12.21
N ARG A 337 -12.60 27.17 -10.88
CA ARG A 337 -11.81 26.37 -9.92
C ARG A 337 -12.12 24.89 -10.00
N SER A 338 -13.40 24.52 -10.08
CA SER A 338 -13.82 23.11 -10.18
C SER A 338 -13.34 22.48 -11.48
N THR A 339 -13.43 23.20 -12.59
CA THR A 339 -12.94 22.74 -13.90
C THR A 339 -11.42 22.65 -13.92
N TYR A 340 -10.73 23.66 -13.37
CA TYR A 340 -9.28 23.67 -13.21
C TYR A 340 -8.80 22.44 -12.44
N ARG A 341 -9.44 22.07 -11.32
CA ARG A 341 -9.06 20.89 -10.53
C ARG A 341 -9.13 19.60 -11.36
N LEU A 342 -10.23 19.38 -12.09
CA LEU A 342 -10.37 18.22 -12.98
C LEU A 342 -9.30 18.18 -14.08
N CYS A 343 -9.01 19.34 -14.68
CA CYS A 343 -7.91 19.46 -15.64
C CYS A 343 -6.55 19.17 -14.97
N ALA A 344 -6.30 19.72 -13.79
CA ALA A 344 -5.05 19.57 -13.07
C ALA A 344 -4.76 18.11 -12.70
N ASP A 345 -5.76 17.38 -12.22
CA ASP A 345 -5.66 15.95 -11.92
C ASP A 345 -5.39 15.14 -13.19
N SER A 346 -6.06 15.48 -14.28
CA SER A 346 -5.87 14.80 -15.57
C SER A 346 -4.48 15.05 -16.14
N VAL A 347 -3.90 16.25 -15.99
CA VAL A 347 -2.49 16.50 -16.35
C VAL A 347 -1.54 15.68 -15.48
N ARG A 348 -1.75 15.64 -14.16
CA ARG A 348 -0.92 14.87 -13.22
C ARG A 348 -0.89 13.38 -13.56
N GLN A 349 -2.03 12.84 -13.99
CA GLN A 349 -2.19 11.45 -14.39
C GLN A 349 -1.87 11.19 -15.87
N GLU A 350 -1.50 12.22 -16.64
CA GLU A 350 -1.24 12.18 -18.08
C GLU A 350 -2.43 11.65 -18.91
N GLN A 351 -3.66 11.99 -18.51
CA GLN A 351 -4.90 11.53 -19.14
C GLN A 351 -5.58 12.63 -19.96
N TYR A 352 -6.10 12.25 -21.14
CA TYR A 352 -6.92 13.10 -22.02
C TYR A 352 -6.30 14.46 -22.35
N LEU A 353 -4.97 14.54 -22.47
CA LEU A 353 -4.24 15.82 -22.55
C LEU A 353 -4.74 16.75 -23.66
N GLY A 354 -5.12 16.23 -24.83
CA GLY A 354 -5.70 17.03 -25.90
C GLY A 354 -7.02 17.73 -25.51
N GLU A 355 -7.88 17.03 -24.78
CA GLU A 355 -9.16 17.58 -24.30
C GLU A 355 -8.94 18.54 -23.13
N VAL A 356 -7.98 18.24 -22.25
CA VAL A 356 -7.56 19.15 -21.18
C VAL A 356 -7.04 20.46 -21.75
N ILE A 357 -6.19 20.42 -22.78
CA ILE A 357 -5.70 21.61 -23.50
C ILE A 357 -6.87 22.43 -24.02
N ARG A 358 -7.85 21.78 -24.67
CA ARG A 358 -9.05 22.47 -25.21
C ARG A 358 -9.84 23.15 -24.10
N VAL A 359 -10.09 22.46 -22.99
CA VAL A 359 -10.85 23.01 -21.85
C VAL A 359 -10.10 24.16 -21.19
N LEU A 360 -8.81 24.02 -20.90
CA LEU A 360 -8.01 25.09 -20.29
C LEU A 360 -7.97 26.35 -21.17
N ARG A 361 -7.90 26.21 -22.50
CA ARG A 361 -8.00 27.36 -23.42
C ARG A 361 -9.37 28.06 -23.33
N ILE A 362 -10.46 27.30 -23.19
CA ILE A 362 -11.80 27.88 -22.97
C ILE A 362 -11.82 28.71 -21.67
N LEU A 363 -11.21 28.19 -20.59
CA LEU A 363 -11.18 28.91 -19.31
C LEU A 363 -10.34 30.20 -19.40
N LEU A 364 -9.20 30.17 -20.10
CA LEU A 364 -8.38 31.37 -20.30
C LEU A 364 -9.07 32.42 -21.16
N GLU A 365 -9.77 32.00 -22.20
CA GLU A 365 -10.52 32.93 -23.05
C GLU A 365 -11.66 33.59 -22.27
N ASP A 366 -12.38 32.81 -21.46
CA ASP A 366 -13.40 33.34 -20.56
C ASP A 366 -12.82 34.37 -19.56
N LEU A 367 -11.65 34.09 -18.99
CA LEU A 367 -10.98 35.01 -18.07
C LEU A 367 -10.55 36.33 -18.72
N LYS A 368 -10.12 36.32 -19.99
CA LYS A 368 -9.75 37.54 -20.73
C LYS A 368 -10.94 38.45 -20.99
N GLU A 369 -12.10 37.87 -21.30
CA GLU A 369 -13.31 38.62 -21.63
C GLU A 369 -14.01 39.21 -20.37
N ARG A 370 -13.57 38.84 -19.17
CA ARG A 370 -14.17 39.35 -17.93
C ARG A 370 -13.62 40.74 -17.58
N PRO A 371 -14.49 41.74 -17.34
CA PRO A 371 -14.09 43.14 -17.12
C PRO A 371 -13.44 43.42 -15.75
N PHE A 372 -13.16 42.40 -14.92
CA PHE A 372 -12.78 42.58 -13.52
C PHE A 372 -11.35 42.11 -13.26
N THR A 373 -10.51 43.00 -12.72
CA THR A 373 -9.11 42.74 -12.34
C THR A 373 -8.98 42.60 -10.83
N GLY A 374 -9.32 41.42 -10.29
CA GLY A 374 -9.05 41.06 -8.90
C GLY A 374 -7.81 40.17 -8.77
N PRO A 375 -7.05 40.24 -7.66
CA PRO A 375 -5.85 39.42 -7.46
C PRO A 375 -6.15 37.91 -7.54
N GLU A 376 -7.31 37.45 -7.06
CA GLU A 376 -7.73 36.05 -7.13
C GLU A 376 -7.92 35.52 -8.57
N LEU A 377 -8.39 36.37 -9.49
CA LEU A 377 -8.55 35.98 -10.90
C LEU A 377 -7.20 35.94 -11.62
N GLY A 378 -6.30 36.85 -11.27
CA GLY A 378 -4.91 36.82 -11.75
C GLY A 378 -4.19 35.55 -11.31
N GLU A 379 -4.33 35.16 -10.05
CA GLU A 379 -3.78 33.91 -9.53
C GLU A 379 -4.37 32.68 -10.23
N LEU A 380 -5.70 32.63 -10.41
CA LEU A 380 -6.35 31.53 -11.11
C LEU A 380 -5.94 31.46 -12.59
N ALA A 381 -5.81 32.61 -13.26
CA ALA A 381 -5.30 32.68 -14.63
C ALA A 381 -3.87 32.13 -14.73
N PHE A 382 -2.98 32.54 -13.80
CA PHE A 382 -1.62 32.02 -13.72
C PHE A 382 -1.61 30.50 -13.52
N LEU A 383 -2.43 29.97 -12.60
CA LEU A 383 -2.56 28.52 -12.37
C LEU A 383 -3.04 27.76 -13.61
N ILE A 384 -4.03 28.30 -14.33
CA ILE A 384 -4.57 27.71 -15.56
C ILE A 384 -3.54 27.76 -16.68
N GLN A 385 -2.82 28.88 -16.86
CA GLN A 385 -1.75 29.02 -17.86
C GLN A 385 -0.61 28.04 -17.59
N ARG A 386 -0.13 27.95 -16.35
CA ARG A 386 0.91 26.98 -15.95
C ARG A 386 0.44 25.55 -16.26
N LYS A 387 -0.81 25.23 -15.94
CA LYS A 387 -1.35 23.88 -16.17
C LYS A 387 -1.55 23.58 -17.67
N LEU A 388 -1.89 24.59 -18.47
CA LEU A 388 -1.94 24.48 -19.93
C LEU A 388 -0.56 24.18 -20.50
N ALA A 389 0.47 24.90 -20.06
CA ALA A 389 1.85 24.66 -20.47
C ALA A 389 2.30 23.22 -20.12
N GLN A 390 1.99 22.73 -18.90
CA GLN A 390 2.25 21.34 -18.51
C GLN A 390 1.45 20.32 -19.35
N ALA A 391 0.20 20.62 -19.71
CA ALA A 391 -0.60 19.74 -20.57
C ALA A 391 -0.02 19.66 -22.01
N LEU A 392 0.43 20.80 -22.54
CA LEU A 392 1.11 20.88 -23.84
C LEU A 392 2.42 20.10 -23.84
N GLN A 393 3.23 20.27 -22.80
CA GLN A 393 4.47 19.52 -22.58
C GLN A 393 4.20 18.00 -22.55
N GLY A 394 3.22 17.56 -21.76
CA GLY A 394 2.81 16.15 -21.68
C GLY A 394 2.31 15.59 -23.02
N ALA A 395 1.63 16.41 -23.82
CA ALA A 395 1.16 16.06 -25.16
C ALA A 395 2.27 16.09 -26.22
N GLY A 396 3.50 16.49 -25.87
CA GLY A 396 4.63 16.61 -26.79
C GLY A 396 4.66 17.90 -27.62
N GLN A 397 3.82 18.88 -27.31
CA GLN A 397 3.79 20.21 -27.96
C GLN A 397 4.79 21.15 -27.28
N MET A 398 6.08 20.79 -27.35
CA MET A 398 7.15 21.43 -26.56
C MET A 398 7.34 22.91 -26.86
N ASP A 399 7.30 23.31 -28.14
CA ASP A 399 7.53 24.71 -28.53
C ASP A 399 6.51 25.67 -27.92
N GLU A 400 5.23 25.26 -27.85
CA GLU A 400 4.18 26.08 -27.25
C GLU A 400 4.27 26.06 -25.72
N ALA A 401 4.59 24.91 -25.13
CA ALA A 401 4.79 24.81 -23.68
C ALA A 401 5.94 25.72 -23.20
N ILE A 402 7.08 25.69 -23.90
CA ILE A 402 8.25 26.52 -23.60
C ILE A 402 7.88 28.01 -23.65
N ARG A 403 7.22 28.45 -24.73
CA ARG A 403 6.79 29.86 -24.85
C ARG A 403 5.88 30.29 -23.71
N LEU A 404 4.94 29.44 -23.29
CA LEU A 404 4.05 29.76 -22.18
C LEU A 404 4.76 29.80 -20.83
N PHE A 405 5.71 28.89 -20.58
CA PHE A 405 6.50 28.95 -19.35
C PHE A 405 7.41 30.19 -19.32
N GLU A 406 8.04 30.56 -20.44
CA GLU A 406 8.83 31.79 -20.54
C GLU A 406 7.97 33.04 -20.28
N ASP A 407 6.76 33.10 -20.86
CA ASP A 407 5.80 34.17 -20.59
C ASP A 407 5.43 34.24 -19.10
N LEU A 408 5.19 33.09 -18.45
CA LEU A 408 4.89 33.03 -17.02
C LEU A 408 6.06 33.46 -16.13
N LEU A 409 7.31 33.24 -16.54
CA LEU A 409 8.48 33.71 -15.80
C LEU A 409 8.69 35.22 -15.94
N VAL A 410 8.35 35.79 -17.09
CA VAL A 410 8.52 37.23 -17.36
C VAL A 410 7.36 38.05 -16.80
N ASN A 411 6.14 37.60 -17.03
CA ASN A 411 4.90 38.35 -16.75
C ASN A 411 4.14 37.84 -15.53
N GLY A 412 4.49 36.65 -15.02
CA GLY A 412 3.90 36.08 -13.82
C GLY A 412 4.57 36.57 -12.53
N GLY A 413 4.02 36.14 -11.40
CA GLY A 413 4.56 36.41 -10.08
C GLY A 413 3.98 35.47 -9.04
N GLY A 414 4.64 35.36 -7.89
CA GLY A 414 4.17 34.57 -6.76
C GLY A 414 5.04 33.34 -6.45
N PRO A 415 4.62 32.52 -5.47
CA PRO A 415 5.46 31.48 -4.87
C PRO A 415 5.75 30.29 -5.80
N LEU A 416 5.03 30.17 -6.92
CA LEU A 416 5.17 29.06 -7.86
C LEU A 416 6.19 29.31 -8.98
N ILE A 417 6.80 30.50 -9.06
CA ILE A 417 7.80 30.84 -10.08
C ILE A 417 8.98 29.84 -10.12
N PRO A 418 9.54 29.41 -8.97
CA PRO A 418 10.59 28.39 -8.97
C PRO A 418 10.16 27.07 -9.62
N ASP A 419 8.94 26.62 -9.37
CA ASP A 419 8.45 25.40 -10.01
C ASP A 419 8.14 25.60 -11.51
N VAL A 420 7.73 26.81 -11.92
CA VAL A 420 7.59 27.15 -13.36
C VAL A 420 8.95 27.08 -14.05
N ALA A 421 10.01 27.57 -13.41
CA ALA A 421 11.36 27.49 -13.94
C ALA A 421 11.85 26.02 -14.04
N ALA A 422 11.50 25.18 -13.07
CA ALA A 422 11.74 23.74 -13.14
C ALA A 422 10.93 23.04 -14.26
N ASP A 423 9.66 23.43 -14.45
CA ASP A 423 8.82 22.91 -15.53
C ASP A 423 9.37 23.32 -16.91
N LEU A 424 9.89 24.55 -17.05
CA LEU A 424 10.60 25.02 -18.25
C LEU A 424 11.87 24.21 -18.51
N ALA A 425 12.67 23.94 -17.48
CA ALA A 425 13.88 23.12 -17.61
C ALA A 425 13.54 21.71 -18.11
N LEU A 426 12.48 21.08 -17.56
CA LEU A 426 11.96 19.79 -18.05
C LEU A 426 11.59 19.85 -19.54
N ALA A 427 10.83 20.87 -19.95
CA ALA A 427 10.41 21.03 -21.34
C ALA A 427 11.60 21.19 -22.29
N ARG A 428 12.60 21.99 -21.91
CA ARG A 428 13.84 22.18 -22.69
C ARG A 428 14.69 20.91 -22.77
N GLY A 429 14.72 20.11 -21.72
CA GLY A 429 15.35 18.78 -21.74
C GLY A 429 14.51 17.69 -22.38
N ASN A 430 13.41 18.04 -23.07
CA ASN A 430 12.52 17.10 -23.76
C ASN A 430 11.93 16.01 -22.84
N ILE A 431 11.77 16.31 -21.55
CA ILE A 431 11.09 15.45 -20.58
C ILE A 431 9.63 15.89 -20.51
N ARG A 432 8.70 14.98 -20.79
CA ARG A 432 7.27 15.31 -20.95
C ARG A 432 6.55 15.75 -19.68
N SER A 433 7.03 15.30 -18.53
CA SER A 433 6.45 15.62 -17.23
C SER A 433 7.38 15.08 -16.13
N LEU A 434 7.09 15.48 -14.88
CA LEU A 434 7.76 14.90 -13.72
C LEU A 434 7.46 13.39 -13.56
N PRO A 435 6.20 12.90 -13.67
CA PRO A 435 5.91 11.47 -13.74
C PRO A 435 6.66 10.71 -14.84
N ALA A 436 6.85 11.33 -16.01
CA ALA A 436 7.59 10.71 -17.12
C ALA A 436 9.08 10.50 -16.79
N ALA A 437 9.69 11.37 -15.97
CA ALA A 437 11.04 11.17 -15.47
C ALA A 437 11.13 9.88 -14.63
N PHE A 438 10.18 9.66 -13.71
CA PHE A 438 10.12 8.41 -12.93
C PHE A 438 9.82 7.18 -13.79
N LYS A 439 8.93 7.28 -14.79
CA LYS A 439 8.71 6.18 -15.76
C LYS A 439 9.98 5.82 -16.52
N THR A 440 10.80 6.81 -16.85
CA THR A 440 12.09 6.59 -17.51
C THR A 440 13.10 5.95 -16.55
N LEU A 441 13.12 6.37 -15.29
CA LEU A 441 13.95 5.79 -14.22
C LEU A 441 13.66 4.30 -13.97
N GLN A 442 12.41 3.87 -14.18
CA GLN A 442 12.00 2.47 -14.07
C GLN A 442 12.60 1.56 -15.15
N THR A 443 13.15 2.12 -16.23
CA THR A 443 13.72 1.35 -17.36
C THR A 443 15.24 1.49 -17.33
N PRO A 444 16.01 0.46 -16.89
CA PRO A 444 17.46 0.54 -16.75
C PRO A 444 18.19 1.07 -17.99
N GLU A 445 17.78 0.62 -19.18
CA GLU A 445 18.41 0.98 -20.46
C GLU A 445 18.24 2.46 -20.83
N LYS A 446 17.25 3.14 -20.23
CA LYS A 446 16.95 4.56 -20.48
C LYS A 446 17.50 5.51 -19.42
N GLN A 447 18.05 5.00 -18.33
CA GLN A 447 18.57 5.81 -17.23
C GLN A 447 19.72 6.73 -17.67
N GLY A 448 20.58 6.26 -18.58
CA GLY A 448 21.65 7.09 -19.15
C GLY A 448 21.12 8.32 -19.89
N SER A 449 20.10 8.14 -20.75
CA SER A 449 19.47 9.26 -21.47
C SER A 449 18.76 10.24 -20.53
N LEU A 450 18.13 9.74 -19.45
CA LEU A 450 17.55 10.60 -18.43
C LEU A 450 18.63 11.42 -17.70
N ARG A 451 19.73 10.77 -17.31
CA ARG A 451 20.87 11.43 -16.67
C ARG A 451 21.45 12.54 -17.55
N ASP A 452 21.71 12.26 -18.83
CA ASP A 452 22.26 13.24 -19.78
C ASP A 452 21.32 14.44 -19.97
N SER A 453 20.02 14.18 -20.03
CA SER A 453 19.00 15.24 -20.12
C SER A 453 19.02 16.11 -18.86
N LEU A 454 19.07 15.51 -17.68
CA LEU A 454 19.13 16.24 -16.41
C LEU A 454 20.46 16.99 -16.21
N GLU A 455 21.58 16.44 -16.68
CA GLU A 455 22.88 17.11 -16.69
C GLU A 455 22.83 18.40 -17.50
N SER A 456 22.23 18.35 -18.70
CA SER A 456 22.13 19.52 -19.58
C SER A 456 21.33 20.69 -18.98
N MET A 457 20.47 20.42 -18.00
CA MET A 457 19.65 21.41 -17.30
C MET A 457 20.11 21.70 -15.86
N ARG A 458 21.20 21.07 -15.41
CA ARG A 458 21.65 21.12 -14.00
C ARG A 458 21.88 22.54 -13.51
N GLU A 459 22.60 23.36 -14.27
CA GLU A 459 22.91 24.75 -13.88
C GLU A 459 21.62 25.59 -13.75
N GLN A 460 20.67 25.42 -14.67
CA GLN A 460 19.38 26.10 -14.61
C GLN A 460 18.61 25.69 -13.35
N LEU A 461 18.52 24.39 -13.05
CA LEU A 461 17.85 23.88 -11.86
C LEU A 461 18.53 24.32 -10.55
N GLN A 462 19.86 24.44 -10.54
CA GLN A 462 20.63 24.96 -9.41
C GLN A 462 20.38 26.45 -9.18
N GLY A 463 20.28 27.23 -10.27
CA GLY A 463 19.89 28.65 -10.19
C GLY A 463 18.55 28.83 -9.49
N VAL A 464 17.55 28.00 -9.84
CA VAL A 464 16.21 28.04 -9.23
C VAL A 464 16.25 27.91 -7.70
N ILE A 465 17.05 26.98 -7.18
CA ILE A 465 17.13 26.73 -5.73
C ILE A 465 18.09 27.69 -4.99
N SER A 466 18.97 28.40 -5.72
CA SER A 466 19.87 29.40 -5.11
C SER A 466 19.16 30.71 -4.74
N GLU A 467 18.04 31.02 -5.38
CA GLU A 467 17.26 32.24 -5.16
C GLU A 467 16.29 32.13 -3.96
N GLY A 468 16.21 30.96 -3.31
CA GLY A 468 15.44 30.70 -2.09
C GLY A 468 15.14 29.21 -1.88
N ALA A 469 14.58 28.84 -0.72
CA ALA A 469 14.24 27.44 -0.39
C ALA A 469 13.02 26.88 -1.16
N PHE A 470 12.50 27.61 -2.15
CA PHE A 470 11.31 27.25 -2.92
C PHE A 470 11.75 26.67 -4.27
N GLY A 471 11.18 25.53 -4.67
CA GLY A 471 11.57 24.83 -5.91
C GLY A 471 11.47 23.32 -5.79
N THR A 472 10.34 22.82 -5.30
CA THR A 472 10.11 21.40 -5.02
C THR A 472 10.41 20.53 -6.24
N ASN A 473 9.96 20.95 -7.43
CA ASN A 473 10.21 20.19 -8.65
C ASN A 473 11.71 20.19 -9.04
N ALA A 474 12.43 21.29 -8.80
CA ALA A 474 13.87 21.36 -9.06
C ALA A 474 14.66 20.43 -8.13
N HIS A 475 14.30 20.39 -6.84
CA HIS A 475 14.88 19.44 -5.89
C HIS A 475 14.63 17.99 -6.28
N ILE A 476 13.43 17.63 -6.74
CA ILE A 476 13.16 16.26 -7.21
C ILE A 476 14.09 15.89 -8.37
N LEU A 477 14.23 16.78 -9.36
CA LEU A 477 15.02 16.51 -10.57
C LEU A 477 16.52 16.43 -10.28
N LEU A 478 17.04 17.35 -9.47
CA LEU A 478 18.44 17.30 -9.01
C LEU A 478 18.69 16.07 -8.14
N GLY A 479 17.72 15.67 -7.31
CA GLY A 479 17.76 14.43 -6.55
C GLY A 479 17.87 13.20 -7.45
N ILE A 480 17.03 13.09 -8.48
CA ILE A 480 17.10 11.99 -9.47
C ILE A 480 18.44 11.99 -10.20
N TYR A 481 18.91 13.16 -10.64
CA TYR A 481 20.20 13.29 -11.32
C TYR A 481 21.35 12.78 -10.44
N ARG A 482 21.41 13.22 -9.17
CA ARG A 482 22.43 12.76 -8.22
C ARG A 482 22.28 11.28 -7.86
N PHE A 483 21.05 10.79 -7.77
CA PHE A 483 20.78 9.36 -7.55
C PHE A 483 21.32 8.48 -8.68
N LEU A 484 21.29 8.97 -9.92
CA LEU A 484 21.81 8.28 -11.11
C LEU A 484 23.34 8.34 -11.22
N ASP A 485 24.02 9.29 -10.57
CA ASP A 485 25.49 9.33 -10.49
C ASP A 485 26.07 8.21 -9.62
N GLY A 486 25.24 7.61 -8.75
CA GLY A 486 25.60 6.52 -7.85
C GLY A 486 26.54 6.92 -6.70
N PRO A 487 26.83 5.98 -5.78
CA PRO A 487 27.61 6.23 -4.56
C PRO A 487 29.10 6.46 -4.79
N ALA A 488 29.62 6.15 -5.99
CA ALA A 488 31.03 6.31 -6.34
C ALA A 488 31.44 7.76 -6.68
N GLY A 489 30.48 8.69 -6.79
CA GLY A 489 30.79 10.11 -6.91
C GLY A 489 31.13 10.69 -5.55
N ASN A 490 32.37 11.17 -5.35
CA ASN A 490 32.82 11.84 -4.11
C ASN A 490 31.79 12.90 -3.64
N GLY A 491 30.91 12.54 -2.69
CA GLY A 491 29.87 13.41 -2.13
C GLY A 491 28.50 13.41 -2.81
N ALA A 492 28.27 12.62 -3.86
CA ALA A 492 27.01 12.57 -4.61
C ALA A 492 25.81 12.12 -3.73
N ASP A 493 26.03 11.13 -2.86
CA ASP A 493 25.00 10.61 -1.94
C ASP A 493 24.50 11.66 -0.93
N SER A 494 25.41 12.51 -0.44
CA SER A 494 25.03 13.58 0.48
C SER A 494 24.16 14.65 -0.21
N LEU A 495 24.41 14.91 -1.49
CA LEU A 495 23.64 15.88 -2.27
C LEU A 495 22.27 15.34 -2.66
N ALA A 496 22.18 14.06 -3.07
CA ALA A 496 20.91 13.41 -3.37
C ALA A 496 19.98 13.42 -2.14
N ARG A 497 20.50 13.04 -0.97
CA ARG A 497 19.75 13.07 0.31
C ARG A 497 19.21 14.46 0.62
N GLY A 498 20.05 15.49 0.50
CA GLY A 498 19.64 16.88 0.76
C GLY A 498 18.49 17.31 -0.16
N HIS A 499 18.58 16.98 -1.45
CA HIS A 499 17.53 17.31 -2.41
C HIS A 499 16.22 16.56 -2.16
N PHE A 500 16.25 15.25 -1.88
CA PHE A 500 15.01 14.52 -1.58
C PHE A 500 14.36 14.95 -0.26
N SER A 501 15.15 15.29 0.75
CA SER A 501 14.64 15.87 2.01
C SER A 501 13.93 17.20 1.77
N SER A 502 14.56 18.14 1.05
CA SER A 502 13.94 19.42 0.68
C SER A 502 12.70 19.23 -0.20
N ALA A 503 12.73 18.27 -1.12
CA ALA A 503 11.57 17.93 -1.93
C ALA A 503 10.39 17.47 -1.06
N LEU A 504 10.59 16.52 -0.13
CA LEU A 504 9.50 16.05 0.74
C LEU A 504 8.91 17.17 1.61
N ASN A 505 9.75 18.07 2.11
CA ASN A 505 9.29 19.24 2.86
C ASN A 505 8.44 20.18 1.98
N GLY A 506 8.90 20.48 0.76
CA GLY A 506 8.16 21.31 -0.19
C GLY A 506 6.87 20.66 -0.70
N MET A 507 6.82 19.32 -0.79
CA MET A 507 5.63 18.57 -1.17
C MET A 507 4.53 18.61 -0.10
N ALA A 508 4.87 18.84 1.17
CA ALA A 508 3.90 18.87 2.27
C ALA A 508 2.84 19.97 2.10
N GLU A 509 3.20 21.09 1.47
CA GLU A 509 2.28 22.21 1.22
C GLU A 509 1.20 21.87 0.18
N ASN A 510 1.46 20.90 -0.70
CA ASN A 510 0.53 20.48 -1.76
C ASN A 510 0.48 18.94 -1.90
N ALA A 511 0.35 18.25 -0.76
CA ALA A 511 0.48 16.80 -0.69
C ALA A 511 -0.46 16.05 -1.66
N GLU A 512 -1.73 16.48 -1.74
CA GLU A 512 -2.75 15.86 -2.61
C GLU A 512 -2.34 15.87 -4.09
N ALA A 513 -1.69 16.95 -4.56
CA ALA A 513 -1.23 17.05 -5.94
C ALA A 513 -0.14 16.04 -6.29
N TYR A 514 0.83 15.87 -5.39
CA TYR A 514 1.95 14.95 -5.59
C TYR A 514 1.55 13.49 -5.37
N GLU A 515 0.60 13.24 -4.46
CA GLU A 515 0.02 11.92 -4.22
C GLU A 515 -0.82 11.46 -5.42
N THR A 516 -1.66 12.33 -5.97
CA THR A 516 -2.43 12.06 -7.20
C THR A 516 -1.54 11.73 -8.40
N ALA A 517 -0.34 12.31 -8.45
CA ALA A 517 0.66 12.04 -9.48
C ALA A 517 1.55 10.80 -9.19
N GLY A 518 1.41 10.16 -8.01
CA GLY A 518 2.24 9.06 -7.55
C GLY A 518 3.70 9.46 -7.20
N ILE A 519 4.01 10.75 -7.16
CA ILE A 519 5.39 11.26 -6.99
C ILE A 519 5.87 11.08 -5.54
N TYR A 520 4.97 11.19 -4.56
CA TYR A 520 5.31 11.08 -3.15
C TYR A 520 5.95 9.72 -2.80
N ALA A 521 5.37 8.63 -3.30
CA ALA A 521 5.91 7.29 -3.09
C ALA A 521 7.29 7.13 -3.75
N TRP A 522 7.47 7.68 -4.95
CA TRP A 522 8.76 7.65 -5.65
C TRP A 522 9.86 8.41 -4.92
N VAL A 523 9.60 9.65 -4.48
CA VAL A 523 10.58 10.45 -3.75
C VAL A 523 10.95 9.79 -2.42
N ARG A 524 9.98 9.24 -1.69
CA ARG A 524 10.22 8.46 -0.45
C ARG A 524 11.12 7.25 -0.70
N LEU A 525 10.84 6.47 -1.75
CA LEU A 525 11.65 5.30 -2.12
C LEU A 525 13.10 5.70 -2.42
N LEU A 526 13.30 6.67 -3.31
CA LEU A 526 14.65 7.10 -3.70
C LEU A 526 15.40 7.69 -2.49
N TYR A 527 14.70 8.44 -1.63
CA TYR A 527 15.29 8.95 -0.41
C TYR A 527 15.71 7.81 0.53
N ALA A 528 14.85 6.82 0.75
CA ALA A 528 15.16 5.65 1.57
C ALA A 528 16.41 4.92 1.08
N ILE A 529 16.55 4.71 -0.24
CA ILE A 529 17.75 4.10 -0.83
C ILE A 529 18.99 4.95 -0.52
N THR A 530 18.94 6.26 -0.77
CA THR A 530 20.10 7.14 -0.50
C THR A 530 20.47 7.23 0.98
N LEU A 531 19.50 7.09 1.89
CA LEU A 531 19.78 7.02 3.34
C LEU A 531 20.52 5.73 3.67
N LEU A 532 20.07 4.58 3.15
CA LEU A 532 20.72 3.30 3.38
C LEU A 532 22.14 3.28 2.80
N GLU A 533 22.32 3.77 1.57
CA GLU A 533 23.63 3.84 0.90
C GLU A 533 24.66 4.70 1.64
N SER A 534 24.20 5.62 2.50
CA SER A 534 25.10 6.42 3.33
C SER A 534 25.79 5.66 4.46
N CYS A 535 25.36 4.42 4.74
CA CYS A 535 25.85 3.58 5.84
C CYS A 535 25.78 4.24 7.23
N ASP A 536 24.92 5.25 7.41
CA ASP A 536 24.73 5.93 8.68
C ASP A 536 23.61 5.27 9.49
N SER A 537 23.99 4.54 10.53
CA SER A 537 23.08 3.88 11.49
C SER A 537 22.00 4.81 12.06
N GLY A 538 22.28 6.11 12.20
CA GLY A 538 21.31 7.09 12.70
C GLY A 538 20.12 7.32 11.77
N THR A 539 20.25 6.97 10.49
CA THR A 539 19.22 7.20 9.47
C THR A 539 18.43 5.95 9.09
N TYR A 540 18.81 4.77 9.60
CA TYR A 540 18.19 3.49 9.23
C TYR A 540 16.67 3.47 9.48
N ASN A 541 16.22 3.86 10.67
CA ASN A 541 14.79 3.87 11.01
C ASN A 541 13.96 4.81 10.12
N LEU A 542 14.54 5.94 9.73
CA LEU A 542 13.90 6.87 8.80
C LEU A 542 13.78 6.22 7.41
N ALA A 543 14.84 5.55 6.93
CA ALA A 543 14.81 4.85 5.66
C ALA A 543 13.75 3.73 5.63
N VAL A 544 13.65 2.93 6.70
CA VAL A 544 12.61 1.89 6.87
C VAL A 544 11.21 2.52 6.80
N SER A 545 10.97 3.61 7.52
CA SER A 545 9.69 4.30 7.53
C SER A 545 9.32 4.85 6.15
N LEU A 546 10.29 5.45 5.44
CA LEU A 546 10.07 6.02 4.11
C LEU A 546 9.77 4.94 3.07
N TRP A 547 10.52 3.83 3.10
CA TRP A 547 10.26 2.67 2.25
C TRP A 547 8.85 2.11 2.50
N GLN A 548 8.46 1.91 3.76
CA GLN A 548 7.12 1.40 4.10
C GLN A 548 6.02 2.33 3.57
N GLN A 549 6.17 3.64 3.77
CA GLN A 549 5.22 4.63 3.24
C GLN A 549 5.17 4.68 1.70
N ALA A 550 6.26 4.33 1.01
CA ALA A 550 6.26 4.20 -0.44
C ALA A 550 5.45 2.97 -0.89
N CYS A 551 5.64 1.82 -0.21
CA CYS A 551 4.89 0.59 -0.46
C CYS A 551 3.40 0.75 -0.14
N ASP A 552 3.05 1.38 0.99
CA ASP A 552 1.66 1.65 1.39
C ASP A 552 0.94 2.57 0.39
N GLY A 553 1.69 3.42 -0.32
CA GLY A 553 1.21 4.25 -1.43
C GLY A 553 0.91 3.47 -2.72
N GLY A 554 1.03 2.14 -2.71
CA GLY A 554 0.77 1.27 -3.85
C GLY A 554 1.86 1.31 -4.93
N LEU A 555 3.07 1.78 -4.59
CA LEU A 555 4.18 1.83 -5.53
C LEU A 555 4.70 0.42 -5.82
N LYS A 556 4.61 0.00 -7.08
CA LYS A 556 5.32 -1.19 -7.56
C LYS A 556 6.77 -0.84 -7.85
N ILE A 557 7.69 -1.33 -7.02
CA ILE A 557 9.11 -1.01 -7.12
C ILE A 557 9.77 -1.88 -8.21
N PRO A 558 10.46 -1.30 -9.20
CA PRO A 558 11.21 -2.06 -10.21
C PRO A 558 12.31 -2.93 -9.60
N ALA A 559 12.53 -4.11 -10.17
CA ALA A 559 13.49 -5.09 -9.69
C ALA A 559 14.90 -4.51 -9.46
N HIS A 560 15.45 -3.71 -10.38
CA HIS A 560 16.80 -3.13 -10.23
C HIS A 560 16.90 -2.12 -9.07
N LEU A 561 15.81 -1.42 -8.73
CA LEU A 561 15.80 -0.53 -7.57
C LEU A 561 15.62 -1.30 -6.27
N ASN A 562 14.83 -2.37 -6.28
CA ASN A 562 14.74 -3.30 -5.14
C ASN A 562 16.08 -4.02 -4.89
N GLU A 563 16.81 -4.41 -5.94
CA GLU A 563 18.14 -4.99 -5.81
C GLU A 563 19.12 -3.99 -5.18
N ARG A 564 19.13 -2.73 -5.66
CA ARG A 564 19.95 -1.65 -5.07
C ARG A 564 19.57 -1.38 -3.62
N LEU A 565 18.28 -1.32 -3.31
CA LEU A 565 17.76 -1.16 -1.95
C LEU A 565 18.22 -2.30 -1.03
N LEU A 566 18.11 -3.55 -1.51
CA LEU A 566 18.51 -4.73 -0.76
C LEU A 566 20.02 -4.75 -0.49
N GLN A 567 20.84 -4.45 -1.50
CA GLN A 567 22.28 -4.34 -1.34
C GLN A 567 22.66 -3.31 -0.27
N ALA A 568 22.01 -2.14 -0.28
CA ALA A 568 22.24 -1.10 0.72
C ALA A 568 21.74 -1.51 2.12
N ALA A 569 20.58 -2.17 2.20
CA ALA A 569 20.02 -2.65 3.47
C ALA A 569 20.90 -3.74 4.12
N CYS A 570 21.57 -4.57 3.33
CA CYS A 570 22.50 -5.61 3.82
C CYS A 570 23.79 -5.04 4.44
N LEU A 571 24.04 -3.73 4.37
CA LEU A 571 25.20 -3.08 5.02
C LEU A 571 24.99 -2.80 6.51
N TYR A 572 23.77 -3.00 7.01
CA TYR A 572 23.38 -2.74 8.40
C TYR A 572 23.25 -4.05 9.18
N ASP A 573 23.52 -4.00 10.49
CA ASP A 573 23.37 -5.16 11.38
C ASP A 573 21.90 -5.61 11.52
N ASP A 574 20.93 -4.72 11.30
CA ASP A 574 19.51 -5.06 11.30
C ASP A 574 19.05 -5.59 9.94
N SER A 575 18.88 -6.91 9.89
CA SER A 575 18.44 -7.65 8.70
C SER A 575 16.94 -7.61 8.43
N ASP A 576 16.14 -6.92 9.23
CA ASP A 576 14.68 -6.91 9.08
C ASP A 576 14.23 -6.29 7.74
N LEU A 577 14.73 -5.10 7.41
CA LEU A 577 14.41 -4.46 6.13
C LEU A 577 14.92 -5.29 4.95
N ALA A 578 16.17 -5.75 5.01
CA ALA A 578 16.77 -6.56 3.96
C ALA A 578 15.95 -7.84 3.69
N SER A 579 15.48 -8.50 4.74
CA SER A 579 14.64 -9.69 4.62
C SER A 579 13.30 -9.38 3.98
N ARG A 580 12.61 -8.30 4.40
CA ARG A 580 11.33 -7.88 3.82
C ARG A 580 11.46 -7.55 2.32
N VAL A 581 12.52 -6.84 1.93
CA VAL A 581 12.78 -6.50 0.52
C VAL A 581 13.10 -7.76 -0.30
N ALA A 582 13.92 -8.68 0.24
CA ALA A 582 14.25 -9.93 -0.43
C ALA A 582 13.03 -10.84 -0.62
N GLU A 583 12.12 -10.91 0.38
CA GLU A 583 10.86 -11.64 0.23
C GLU A 583 9.98 -11.07 -0.88
N GLU A 584 9.87 -9.73 -0.97
CA GLU A 584 9.07 -9.09 -2.02
C GLU A 584 9.64 -9.39 -3.41
N LEU A 585 10.96 -9.33 -3.57
CA LEU A 585 11.64 -9.72 -4.80
C LEU A 585 11.34 -11.17 -5.19
N LEU A 586 11.39 -12.11 -4.23
CA LEU A 586 11.11 -13.53 -4.48
C LEU A 586 9.66 -13.78 -4.93
N ARG A 587 8.69 -12.98 -4.49
CA ARG A 587 7.29 -13.07 -4.93
C ARG A 587 7.08 -12.66 -6.39
N GLU A 588 7.94 -11.80 -6.93
CA GLU A 588 7.82 -11.34 -8.33
C GLU A 588 8.35 -12.33 -9.37
N ASN A 589 8.70 -13.56 -8.96
CA ASN A 589 9.19 -14.65 -9.81
C ASN A 589 10.49 -14.29 -10.55
N LEU A 590 11.56 -14.10 -9.77
CA LEU A 590 12.88 -13.66 -10.26
C LEU A 590 13.44 -14.55 -11.38
N PRO A 591 14.19 -13.96 -12.34
CA PRO A 591 14.87 -14.73 -13.37
C PRO A 591 16.00 -15.59 -12.78
N ALA A 592 16.41 -16.61 -13.53
CA ALA A 592 17.56 -17.47 -13.22
C ALA A 592 18.89 -16.72 -12.99
N SER A 593 18.98 -15.45 -13.40
CA SER A 593 20.14 -14.58 -13.19
C SER A 593 20.24 -13.99 -11.78
N ALA A 594 19.32 -14.30 -10.85
CA ALA A 594 19.32 -13.84 -9.45
C ALA A 594 20.42 -14.49 -8.57
N VAL A 595 21.63 -14.60 -9.09
CA VAL A 595 22.82 -15.18 -8.42
C VAL A 595 23.18 -14.38 -7.16
N TRP A 596 22.81 -13.10 -7.08
CA TRP A 596 23.05 -12.24 -5.93
C TRP A 596 22.40 -12.76 -4.63
N LEU A 597 21.34 -13.59 -4.71
CA LEU A 597 20.73 -14.24 -3.55
C LEU A 597 21.74 -15.11 -2.77
N ILE A 598 22.74 -15.68 -3.48
CA ILE A 598 23.84 -16.46 -2.87
C ILE A 598 24.72 -15.55 -2.01
N GLY A 599 24.88 -14.28 -2.37
CA GLY A 599 25.71 -13.31 -1.66
C GLY A 599 25.05 -12.67 -0.44
N LEU A 600 23.77 -12.95 -0.16
CA LEU A 600 23.07 -12.36 0.97
C LEU A 600 23.66 -12.78 2.32
N PRO A 601 23.63 -11.90 3.34
CA PRO A 601 24.02 -12.24 4.70
C PRO A 601 23.28 -13.48 5.24
N PRO A 602 23.93 -14.34 6.05
CA PRO A 602 23.33 -15.59 6.53
C PRO A 602 22.00 -15.42 7.29
N ASP A 603 21.86 -14.35 8.06
CA ASP A 603 20.69 -13.99 8.84
C ASP A 603 19.53 -13.46 7.98
N VAL A 604 19.81 -12.72 6.90
CA VAL A 604 18.81 -12.41 5.86
C VAL A 604 18.33 -13.69 5.19
N ARG A 605 19.28 -14.54 4.74
CA ARG A 605 18.94 -15.84 4.11
C ARG A 605 18.10 -16.74 5.01
N SER A 606 18.34 -16.68 6.33
CA SER A 606 17.58 -17.43 7.34
C SER A 606 16.12 -17.06 7.33
N ARG A 607 15.84 -15.76 7.44
CA ARG A 607 14.49 -15.23 7.46
C ARG A 607 13.72 -15.55 6.17
N ILE A 608 14.40 -15.49 5.02
CA ILE A 608 13.78 -15.72 3.71
C ILE A 608 13.88 -17.18 3.22
N ALA A 609 14.40 -18.11 4.01
CA ALA A 609 14.72 -19.48 3.55
C ALA A 609 13.50 -20.22 2.96
N GLY A 610 12.30 -19.96 3.48
CA GLY A 610 11.05 -20.54 2.94
C GLY A 610 10.72 -20.04 1.53
N PRO A 611 10.47 -18.73 1.35
CA PRO A 611 10.25 -18.13 0.03
C PRO A 611 11.39 -18.42 -0.96
N TYR A 612 12.64 -18.46 -0.49
CA TYR A 612 13.79 -18.74 -1.35
C TYR A 612 13.79 -20.19 -1.84
N LEU A 613 13.50 -21.16 -0.96
CA LEU A 613 13.37 -22.56 -1.34
C LEU A 613 12.22 -22.78 -2.34
N GLU A 614 11.09 -22.10 -2.14
CA GLU A 614 9.97 -22.16 -3.08
C GLU A 614 10.34 -21.62 -4.46
N TRP A 615 11.05 -20.49 -4.52
CA TRP A 615 11.57 -19.96 -5.78
C TRP A 615 12.51 -20.96 -6.47
N VAL A 616 13.43 -21.58 -5.73
CA VAL A 616 14.38 -22.57 -6.25
C VAL A 616 13.65 -23.78 -6.89
N ARG A 617 12.47 -24.17 -6.39
CA ARG A 617 11.69 -25.28 -6.95
C ARG A 617 11.07 -24.96 -8.31
N VAL A 618 10.63 -23.72 -8.49
CA VAL A 618 9.86 -23.29 -9.67
C VAL A 618 10.75 -22.73 -10.77
N VAL A 619 11.92 -22.19 -10.41
CA VAL A 619 12.88 -21.64 -11.37
C VAL A 619 13.55 -22.77 -12.16
N ASN A 620 13.61 -22.62 -13.48
CA ASN A 620 14.22 -23.61 -14.36
C ASN A 620 15.76 -23.43 -14.42
N LEU A 621 16.47 -24.02 -13.46
CA LEU A 621 17.93 -24.02 -13.38
C LEU A 621 18.53 -25.36 -13.81
N SER A 622 19.70 -25.33 -14.43
CA SER A 622 20.51 -26.55 -14.60
C SER A 622 21.05 -27.01 -13.25
N ALA A 623 21.37 -28.30 -13.09
CA ALA A 623 21.94 -28.83 -11.85
C ALA A 623 23.18 -28.04 -11.37
N ALA A 624 24.05 -27.65 -12.31
CA ALA A 624 25.25 -26.86 -12.01
C ALA A 624 24.93 -25.44 -11.52
N ALA A 625 23.86 -24.81 -12.02
CA ALA A 625 23.42 -23.48 -11.57
C ALA A 625 22.58 -23.53 -10.28
N LEU A 626 21.87 -24.64 -10.07
CA LEU A 626 21.09 -24.91 -8.88
C LEU A 626 21.97 -25.14 -7.64
N TRP A 627 23.10 -25.84 -7.82
CA TRP A 627 23.98 -26.25 -6.72
C TRP A 627 24.44 -25.10 -5.81
N PRO A 628 24.95 -23.96 -6.31
CA PRO A 628 25.36 -22.85 -5.45
C PRO A 628 24.24 -22.26 -4.60
N HIS A 629 23.00 -22.24 -5.11
CA HIS A 629 21.84 -21.77 -4.34
C HIS A 629 21.53 -22.72 -3.18
N LEU A 630 21.51 -24.03 -3.43
CA LEU A 630 21.28 -25.03 -2.39
C LEU A 630 22.40 -25.04 -1.34
N ALA A 631 23.65 -24.90 -1.79
CA ALA A 631 24.82 -24.82 -0.90
C ALA A 631 24.78 -23.57 -0.01
N ALA A 632 24.20 -22.47 -0.47
CA ALA A 632 23.99 -21.27 0.35
C ALA A 632 22.84 -21.41 1.35
N LEU A 633 21.78 -22.13 0.99
CA LEU A 633 20.58 -22.34 1.83
C LEU A 633 20.79 -23.38 2.94
N LEU A 634 21.54 -24.44 2.67
CA LEU A 634 21.66 -25.58 3.59
C LEU A 634 22.20 -25.21 4.99
N PRO A 635 23.33 -24.48 5.15
CA PRO A 635 23.88 -24.18 6.46
C PRO A 635 22.91 -23.37 7.34
N VAL A 636 22.15 -22.50 6.68
CA VAL A 636 21.18 -21.63 7.33
C VAL A 636 19.97 -22.45 7.81
N CYS A 637 19.45 -23.34 6.97
CA CYS A 637 18.34 -24.23 7.34
C CYS A 637 18.71 -25.19 8.49
N LEU A 638 19.98 -25.61 8.57
CA LEU A 638 20.49 -26.45 9.67
C LEU A 638 20.57 -25.68 11.00
N THR A 639 20.98 -24.41 10.94
CA THR A 639 21.14 -23.56 12.14
C THR A 639 19.80 -23.17 12.77
N ASP A 640 18.79 -22.86 11.94
CA ASP A 640 17.46 -22.44 12.38
C ASP A 640 16.60 -23.55 13.01
N LYS A 641 17.15 -24.76 13.16
CA LYS A 641 16.45 -25.97 13.61
C LYS A 641 15.24 -26.35 12.74
N SER A 642 15.16 -25.80 11.52
CA SER A 642 14.12 -26.12 10.54
C SER A 642 14.50 -27.41 9.79
N SER A 643 14.52 -28.55 10.50
CA SER A 643 14.98 -29.84 9.99
C SER A 643 14.27 -30.26 8.69
N GLU A 644 13.01 -29.87 8.51
CA GLU A 644 12.24 -30.15 7.30
C GLU A 644 12.79 -29.42 6.07
N LYS A 645 13.05 -28.11 6.16
CA LYS A 645 13.64 -27.33 5.06
C LYS A 645 15.06 -27.82 4.73
N ALA A 646 15.87 -28.09 5.74
CA ALA A 646 17.22 -28.63 5.53
C ALA A 646 17.19 -30.01 4.85
N CYS A 647 16.26 -30.88 5.25
CA CYS A 647 16.04 -32.17 4.59
C CYS A 647 15.69 -31.98 3.12
N GLU A 648 14.81 -31.03 2.83
CA GLU A 648 14.37 -30.77 1.47
C GLU A 648 15.48 -30.19 0.57
N VAL A 649 16.30 -29.29 1.12
CA VAL A 649 17.50 -28.77 0.41
C VAL A 649 18.43 -29.94 0.06
N LEU A 650 18.66 -30.88 0.99
CA LEU A 650 19.46 -32.08 0.72
C LEU A 650 18.84 -32.98 -0.35
N ASP A 651 17.51 -33.17 -0.34
CA ASP A 651 16.80 -33.94 -1.37
C ASP A 651 16.92 -33.28 -2.76
N LEU A 652 16.94 -31.95 -2.83
CA LEU A 652 17.22 -31.20 -4.06
C LEU A 652 18.68 -31.33 -4.51
N MET A 653 19.63 -31.34 -3.56
CA MET A 653 21.05 -31.54 -3.86
C MET A 653 21.33 -32.95 -4.38
N GLU A 654 20.69 -33.97 -3.82
CA GLU A 654 20.79 -35.35 -4.32
C GLU A 654 20.30 -35.44 -5.77
N ARG A 655 19.14 -34.84 -6.09
CA ARG A 655 18.65 -34.78 -7.48
C ARG A 655 19.61 -34.04 -8.42
N ALA A 656 20.23 -32.95 -7.97
CA ALA A 656 21.24 -32.24 -8.75
C ALA A 656 22.49 -33.11 -8.98
N ALA A 657 22.93 -33.87 -7.97
CA ALA A 657 24.01 -34.84 -8.07
C ALA A 657 23.68 -36.00 -9.05
N GLU A 658 22.44 -36.48 -9.06
CA GLU A 658 21.98 -37.41 -10.08
C GLU A 658 22.02 -36.77 -11.48
N ALA A 659 21.68 -35.50 -11.64
CA ALA A 659 21.70 -34.89 -12.97
C ALA A 659 23.12 -34.53 -13.48
N SER A 660 24.12 -34.39 -12.60
CA SER A 660 25.45 -33.86 -12.96
C SER A 660 26.60 -34.57 -12.22
N PRO A 661 27.61 -35.13 -12.93
CA PRO A 661 28.79 -35.73 -12.31
C PRO A 661 29.62 -34.78 -11.42
N ASP A 662 29.66 -33.49 -11.76
CA ASP A 662 30.38 -32.51 -10.92
C ASP A 662 29.62 -32.23 -9.62
N CYS A 663 28.28 -32.15 -9.69
CA CYS A 663 27.44 -32.07 -8.50
C CYS A 663 27.56 -33.33 -7.64
N ALA A 664 27.69 -34.51 -8.24
CA ALA A 664 27.90 -35.77 -7.54
C ALA A 664 29.18 -35.75 -6.67
N LYS A 665 30.31 -35.28 -7.23
CA LYS A 665 31.57 -35.12 -6.47
C LYS A 665 31.41 -34.14 -5.31
N MET A 666 30.77 -33.00 -5.54
CA MET A 666 30.52 -32.00 -4.50
C MET A 666 29.61 -32.55 -3.40
N PHE A 667 28.58 -33.33 -3.75
CA PHE A 667 27.67 -33.93 -2.77
C PHE A 667 28.34 -34.99 -1.92
N ILE A 668 29.16 -35.86 -2.52
CA ILE A 668 29.93 -36.85 -1.76
C ILE A 668 30.82 -36.15 -0.73
N SER A 669 31.56 -35.11 -1.14
CA SER A 669 32.41 -34.34 -0.22
C SER A 669 31.62 -33.66 0.90
N LEU A 670 30.43 -33.14 0.61
CA LEU A 670 29.53 -32.57 1.62
C LEU A 670 29.12 -33.62 2.67
N LEU A 671 28.81 -34.84 2.23
CA LEU A 671 28.37 -35.97 3.07
C LEU A 671 29.52 -36.68 3.82
N GLU A 672 30.76 -36.20 3.70
CA GLU A 672 31.90 -36.65 4.52
C GLU A 672 31.89 -36.01 5.92
N ASN A 673 31.27 -34.84 6.07
CA ASN A 673 31.18 -34.14 7.36
C ASN A 673 29.76 -34.24 7.93
N GLU A 674 29.60 -34.90 9.09
CA GLU A 674 28.31 -35.08 9.77
C GLU A 674 27.60 -33.75 10.08
N GLN A 675 28.36 -32.69 10.39
CA GLN A 675 27.80 -31.36 10.69
C GLN A 675 27.12 -30.71 9.47
N SER A 676 27.42 -31.17 8.25
CA SER A 676 26.87 -30.62 7.02
C SER A 676 25.46 -31.10 6.69
N TYR A 677 24.94 -32.12 7.39
CA TYR A 677 23.62 -32.67 7.12
C TYR A 677 22.83 -33.06 8.37
N MET A 678 23.47 -33.25 9.53
CA MET A 678 22.77 -33.47 10.79
C MET A 678 22.22 -32.14 11.35
N PRO A 679 21.00 -32.13 11.95
CA PRO A 679 20.14 -33.27 12.24
C PRO A 679 19.14 -33.62 11.13
N ALA A 680 19.19 -32.95 9.98
CA ALA A 680 18.19 -33.10 8.93
C ALA A 680 18.20 -34.49 8.29
N TRP A 681 19.39 -35.04 8.06
CA TRP A 681 19.62 -36.42 7.65
C TRP A 681 20.40 -37.16 8.73
N SER A 682 20.12 -38.46 8.86
CA SER A 682 20.92 -39.39 9.66
C SER A 682 22.18 -39.84 8.92
N LEU A 683 23.15 -40.35 9.66
CA LEU A 683 24.37 -40.96 9.09
C LEU A 683 24.03 -42.07 8.07
N GLU A 684 23.00 -42.88 8.34
CA GLU A 684 22.59 -43.95 7.42
C GLU A 684 22.03 -43.39 6.10
N GLU A 685 21.28 -42.30 6.14
CA GLU A 685 20.74 -41.65 4.94
C GLU A 685 21.84 -41.02 4.09
N ALA A 686 22.81 -40.37 4.72
CA ALA A 686 24.00 -39.86 4.03
C ALA A 686 24.83 -40.98 3.37
N VAL A 687 24.99 -42.13 4.04
CA VAL A 687 25.67 -43.29 3.47
C VAL A 687 24.87 -43.92 2.32
N ASP A 688 23.55 -44.03 2.45
CA ASP A 688 22.67 -44.57 1.41
C ASP A 688 22.67 -43.71 0.12
N ALA A 689 22.75 -42.37 0.27
CA ALA A 689 22.89 -41.44 -0.84
C ALA A 689 24.27 -41.57 -1.53
N LYS A 690 25.37 -41.66 -0.76
CA LYS A 690 26.71 -41.89 -1.31
C LYS A 690 26.82 -43.20 -2.09
N MET A 691 26.28 -44.28 -1.54
CA MET A 691 26.28 -45.59 -2.21
C MET A 691 25.51 -45.56 -3.53
N ALA A 692 24.38 -44.85 -3.61
CA ALA A 692 23.61 -44.73 -4.86
C ALA A 692 24.41 -44.00 -5.96
N ILE A 693 25.18 -42.98 -5.59
CA ILE A 693 26.06 -42.27 -6.53
C ILE A 693 27.22 -43.17 -6.97
N TRP A 694 27.90 -43.84 -6.03
CA TRP A 694 29.00 -44.76 -6.35
C TRP A 694 28.54 -45.94 -7.21
N GLU A 695 27.35 -46.50 -6.95
CA GLU A 695 26.71 -47.53 -7.79
C GLU A 695 26.62 -47.06 -9.24
N ARG A 696 26.19 -45.81 -9.47
CA ARG A 696 26.03 -45.26 -10.81
C ARG A 696 27.35 -44.92 -11.50
N GLU A 697 28.36 -44.55 -10.73
CA GLU A 697 29.72 -44.31 -11.22
C GLU A 697 30.52 -45.62 -11.44
N GLY A 698 29.94 -46.79 -11.12
CA GLY A 698 30.62 -48.09 -11.23
C GLY A 698 31.66 -48.34 -10.12
N ARG A 699 31.62 -47.57 -9.05
CA ARG A 699 32.52 -47.65 -7.89
C ARG A 699 32.06 -48.71 -6.89
N HIS A 700 31.98 -49.96 -7.36
CA HIS A 700 31.40 -51.08 -6.61
C HIS A 700 32.17 -51.43 -5.33
N GLU A 701 33.49 -51.25 -5.31
CA GLU A 701 34.33 -51.53 -4.14
C GLU A 701 34.03 -50.55 -2.99
N ASP A 702 33.76 -49.27 -3.29
CA ASP A 702 33.39 -48.26 -2.30
C ASP A 702 32.02 -48.56 -1.67
N VAL A 703 31.06 -49.05 -2.47
CA VAL A 703 29.74 -49.50 -1.98
C VAL A 703 29.89 -50.67 -1.01
N LEU A 704 30.72 -51.66 -1.36
CA LEU A 704 30.98 -52.82 -0.50
C LEU A 704 31.74 -52.43 0.77
N ALA A 705 32.69 -51.49 0.70
CA ALA A 705 33.36 -50.95 1.88
C ALA A 705 32.37 -50.26 2.83
N ALA A 706 31.46 -49.43 2.30
CA ALA A 706 30.43 -48.77 3.12
C ALA A 706 29.44 -49.75 3.74
N LEU A 707 29.03 -50.79 3.01
CA LEU A 707 28.21 -51.89 3.56
C LEU A 707 28.94 -52.64 4.66
N SER A 708 30.24 -52.92 4.49
CA SER A 708 31.08 -53.56 5.51
C SER A 708 31.18 -52.73 6.79
N GLU A 709 31.40 -51.42 6.67
CA GLU A 709 31.45 -50.53 7.82
C GLU A 709 30.10 -50.50 8.56
N ARG A 710 28.99 -50.42 7.81
CA ARG A 710 27.63 -50.50 8.37
C ARG A 710 27.41 -51.83 9.06
N PHE A 711 27.83 -52.95 8.47
CA PHE A 711 27.78 -54.28 9.08
C PHE A 711 28.47 -54.28 10.45
N HIS A 712 29.71 -53.79 10.53
CA HIS A 712 30.48 -53.76 11.78
C HIS A 712 29.83 -52.87 12.84
N ARG A 713 29.25 -51.73 12.45
CA ARG A 713 28.52 -50.84 13.37
C ARG A 713 27.28 -51.50 13.98
N TYR A 714 26.48 -52.22 13.19
CA TYR A 714 25.32 -52.98 13.72
C TYR A 714 25.76 -54.18 14.55
N ARG A 715 26.83 -54.88 14.14
CA ARG A 715 27.35 -56.04 14.86
C ARG A 715 27.92 -55.70 16.24
N ALA A 716 28.42 -54.48 16.42
CA ALA A 716 28.97 -53.97 17.68
C ALA A 716 27.88 -53.60 18.71
N LYS A 717 26.61 -53.51 18.32
CA LYS A 717 25.48 -53.23 19.22
C LYS A 717 24.91 -54.52 19.79
N ASP A 718 24.55 -54.51 21.07
CA ASP A 718 23.88 -55.63 21.74
C ASP A 718 22.37 -55.61 21.45
N GLY A 719 21.83 -56.77 21.04
CA GLY A 719 20.41 -56.96 20.77
C GLY A 719 20.13 -57.78 19.51
N GLU A 720 19.11 -58.63 19.56
CA GLU A 720 18.73 -59.53 18.46
C GLU A 720 18.38 -58.78 17.16
N ILE A 721 17.80 -57.58 17.27
CA ILE A 721 17.44 -56.74 16.12
C ILE A 721 18.69 -56.25 15.39
N TYR A 722 19.72 -55.78 16.12
CA TYR A 722 20.95 -55.29 15.49
C TYR A 722 21.78 -56.42 14.86
N LEU A 723 21.77 -57.60 15.49
CA LEU A 723 22.37 -58.79 14.89
C LEU A 723 21.65 -59.19 13.59
N GLN A 724 20.32 -59.09 13.56
CA GLN A 724 19.55 -59.40 12.36
C GLN A 724 19.80 -58.38 11.24
N GLU A 725 19.88 -57.09 11.54
CA GLU A 725 20.27 -56.07 10.57
C GLU A 725 21.69 -56.31 10.01
N ALA A 726 22.64 -56.72 10.86
CA ALA A 726 23.97 -57.12 10.41
C ALA A 726 23.91 -58.32 9.44
N LYS A 727 23.09 -59.34 9.72
CA LYS A 727 22.87 -60.46 8.78
C LYS A 727 22.27 -59.99 7.45
N ASN A 728 21.32 -59.07 7.50
CA ASN A 728 20.67 -58.53 6.31
C ASN A 728 21.63 -57.73 5.44
N ILE A 729 22.54 -56.96 6.05
CA ILE A 729 23.60 -56.23 5.34
C ILE A 729 24.58 -57.21 4.68
N PHE A 730 25.04 -58.23 5.41
CA PHE A 730 25.94 -59.24 4.84
C PHE A 730 25.33 -59.97 3.65
N GLN A 731 24.06 -60.35 3.76
CA GLN A 731 23.33 -60.99 2.67
C GLN A 731 23.22 -60.06 1.45
N ARG A 732 23.01 -58.75 1.68
CA ARG A 732 23.06 -57.74 0.61
C ARG A 732 24.43 -57.68 -0.05
N MET A 733 25.52 -57.77 0.70
CA MET A 733 26.89 -57.80 0.13
C MET A 733 27.11 -59.04 -0.75
N ILE A 734 26.62 -60.22 -0.35
CA ILE A 734 26.66 -61.44 -1.18
C ILE A 734 25.87 -61.25 -2.48
N GLU A 735 24.65 -60.73 -2.39
CA GLU A 735 23.80 -60.48 -3.55
C GLU A 735 24.46 -59.46 -4.49
N TYR A 736 25.05 -58.40 -3.94
CA TYR A 736 25.74 -57.36 -4.70
C TYR A 736 26.99 -57.88 -5.44
N LEU A 737 27.83 -58.68 -4.77
CA LEU A 737 28.99 -59.33 -5.42
C LEU A 737 28.59 -60.33 -6.52
N ARG A 738 27.41 -60.95 -6.41
CA ARG A 738 26.88 -61.81 -7.47
C ARG A 738 26.43 -61.00 -8.69
N GLU A 739 25.84 -59.83 -8.47
CA GLU A 739 25.42 -58.91 -9.53
C GLU A 739 26.63 -58.22 -10.19
N HIS A 740 27.71 -58.02 -9.43
CA HIS A 740 28.94 -57.35 -9.87
C HIS A 740 30.19 -58.23 -9.64
N PRO A 741 30.37 -59.31 -10.42
CA PRO A 741 31.43 -60.30 -10.20
C PRO A 741 32.85 -59.73 -10.38
N ASP A 742 33.00 -58.58 -11.02
CA ASP A 742 34.30 -57.92 -11.24
C ASP A 742 34.79 -57.11 -10.01
N ALA A 743 33.95 -56.88 -9.01
CA ALA A 743 34.30 -56.14 -7.80
C ALA A 743 35.20 -56.97 -6.87
N ARG A 744 36.34 -56.42 -6.44
CA ARG A 744 37.31 -57.13 -5.60
C ARG A 744 37.06 -56.88 -4.11
N PHE A 745 36.21 -57.69 -3.50
CA PHE A 745 35.92 -57.60 -2.07
C PHE A 745 35.82 -58.99 -1.42
N HIS A 746 36.55 -59.22 -0.32
CA HIS A 746 36.56 -60.50 0.39
C HIS A 746 35.62 -60.48 1.60
N LEU A 747 34.76 -61.51 1.71
CA LEU A 747 33.73 -61.60 2.77
C LEU A 747 34.11 -62.51 3.94
N ASP A 748 35.25 -63.23 3.86
CA ASP A 748 35.60 -64.32 4.77
C ASP A 748 35.57 -63.91 6.26
N ASP A 749 36.06 -62.71 6.59
CA ASP A 749 36.09 -62.23 7.97
C ASP A 749 34.71 -61.82 8.50
N ILE A 750 33.83 -61.33 7.63
CA ILE A 750 32.44 -60.98 7.93
C ILE A 750 31.61 -62.26 8.13
N GLU A 751 31.81 -63.26 7.28
CA GLU A 751 31.12 -64.56 7.36
C GLU A 751 31.44 -65.29 8.67
N ARG A 752 32.71 -65.30 9.10
CA ARG A 752 33.11 -65.87 10.39
C ARG A 752 32.47 -65.16 11.58
N SER A 753 32.22 -63.85 11.49
CA SER A 753 31.59 -63.05 12.54
C SER A 753 30.09 -63.39 12.73
N ILE A 754 29.40 -63.73 11.64
CA ILE A 754 27.97 -64.09 11.65
C ILE A 754 27.76 -65.56 12.02
N SER A 755 28.62 -66.45 11.54
CA SER A 755 28.53 -67.91 11.79
C SER A 755 28.60 -68.29 13.27
N ARG A 756 29.07 -67.37 14.13
CA ARG A 756 29.12 -67.51 15.59
C ARG A 756 27.87 -67.03 16.32
N ALA A 757 26.87 -66.49 15.61
CA ALA A 757 25.72 -65.84 16.22
C ALA A 757 24.45 -66.70 16.13
N THR A 758 23.76 -66.84 17.26
CA THR A 758 22.53 -67.64 17.39
C THR A 758 21.47 -67.15 16.39
N THR A 759 20.93 -68.07 15.59
CA THR A 759 19.78 -67.81 14.70
C THR A 759 18.48 -67.87 15.49
N LEU A 760 17.48 -67.09 15.07
CA LEU A 760 16.12 -67.25 15.59
C LEU A 760 15.67 -68.69 15.32
N PRO A 761 15.13 -69.41 16.33
CA PRO A 761 14.67 -70.77 16.13
C PRO A 761 13.56 -70.81 15.08
N GLU A 762 13.61 -71.79 14.19
CA GLU A 762 12.53 -72.00 13.22
C GLU A 762 11.21 -72.29 13.96
N PRO A 763 10.14 -71.54 13.68
CA PRO A 763 8.87 -71.75 14.35
C PRO A 763 8.25 -73.08 13.93
N GLY A 764 7.70 -73.79 14.91
CA GLY A 764 7.03 -75.07 14.68
C GLY A 764 5.72 -74.91 13.88
N PRO A 765 5.15 -76.01 13.34
CA PRO A 765 3.93 -75.95 12.55
C PRO A 765 2.75 -75.29 13.28
N SER A 766 2.63 -75.49 14.59
CA SER A 766 1.59 -74.88 15.42
C SER A 766 1.77 -73.37 15.58
N GLU A 767 3.00 -72.89 15.71
CA GLU A 767 3.30 -71.46 15.88
C GLU A 767 3.00 -70.67 14.60
N LYS A 768 3.24 -71.27 13.43
CA LYS A 768 2.93 -70.67 12.13
C LYS A 768 1.43 -70.51 11.84
N THR A 769 0.55 -71.10 12.66
CA THR A 769 -0.92 -70.89 12.57
C THR A 769 -1.42 -69.69 13.38
N ARG A 770 -0.56 -69.09 14.21
CA ARG A 770 -0.89 -67.92 15.02
C ARG A 770 -1.10 -66.70 14.10
N LYS A 771 -2.18 -65.94 14.32
CA LYS A 771 -2.50 -64.77 13.49
C LYS A 771 -1.49 -63.66 13.71
N LEU A 772 -0.78 -63.28 12.64
CA LEU A 772 0.18 -62.17 12.58
C LEU A 772 -0.20 -61.27 11.42
N LYS A 773 -0.16 -59.95 11.61
CA LYS A 773 -0.41 -58.98 10.55
C LYS A 773 0.84 -58.13 10.31
N ILE A 774 1.48 -58.28 9.16
CA ILE A 774 2.69 -57.56 8.79
C ILE A 774 2.38 -56.58 7.66
N LEU A 775 2.82 -55.33 7.80
CA LEU A 775 2.69 -54.32 6.76
C LEU A 775 4.01 -54.21 5.98
N PHE A 776 3.98 -54.46 4.67
CA PHE A 776 5.09 -54.18 3.77
C PHE A 776 4.88 -52.83 3.07
N VAL A 777 5.82 -51.90 3.24
CA VAL A 777 5.75 -50.54 2.66
C VAL A 777 6.85 -50.37 1.62
N GLY A 778 6.43 -50.16 0.36
CA GLY A 778 7.30 -49.79 -0.75
C GLY A 778 7.33 -50.77 -1.92
N GLY A 779 7.93 -50.32 -3.03
CA GLY A 779 7.94 -51.03 -4.32
C GLY A 779 7.19 -50.24 -5.40
N ASN A 780 7.37 -50.68 -6.65
CA ASN A 780 6.76 -50.11 -7.86
C ASN A 780 5.96 -51.18 -8.64
N GLU A 781 5.49 -50.87 -9.85
CA GLU A 781 4.69 -51.79 -10.66
C GLU A 781 5.42 -53.12 -10.98
N THR A 782 6.76 -53.15 -10.89
CA THR A 782 7.56 -54.36 -11.07
C THR A 782 7.45 -55.28 -9.85
N GLN A 783 7.51 -54.74 -8.63
CA GLN A 783 7.38 -55.54 -7.40
C GLN A 783 5.95 -55.98 -7.12
N GLU A 784 4.95 -55.26 -7.64
CA GLU A 784 3.54 -55.65 -7.52
C GLU A 784 3.29 -57.06 -8.11
N ARG A 785 4.04 -57.42 -9.17
CA ARG A 785 4.01 -58.76 -9.78
C ARG A 785 4.43 -59.89 -8.84
N TYR A 786 5.16 -59.59 -7.76
CA TYR A 786 5.61 -60.56 -6.77
C TYR A 786 4.57 -60.85 -5.68
N ILE A 787 3.58 -59.97 -5.49
CA ILE A 787 2.61 -60.06 -4.39
C ILE A 787 1.80 -61.34 -4.47
N SER A 788 1.13 -61.59 -5.61
CA SER A 788 0.25 -62.76 -5.77
C SER A 788 1.00 -64.10 -5.59
N PRO A 789 2.20 -64.30 -6.18
CA PRO A 789 3.01 -65.49 -5.91
C PRO A 789 3.41 -65.65 -4.44
N LEU A 790 3.77 -64.57 -3.74
CA LEU A 790 4.20 -64.61 -2.34
C LEU A 790 3.05 -64.96 -1.39
N LEU A 791 1.89 -64.31 -1.57
CA LEU A 791 0.69 -64.60 -0.76
C LEU A 791 0.24 -66.06 -0.90
N LYS A 792 0.28 -66.62 -2.12
CA LYS A 792 -0.06 -68.02 -2.37
C LYS A 792 0.92 -68.98 -1.67
N GLU A 793 2.20 -68.62 -1.64
CA GLU A 793 3.25 -69.41 -1.01
C GLU A 793 3.14 -69.37 0.52
N TRP A 794 2.89 -68.20 1.11
CA TRP A 794 2.67 -68.05 2.55
C TRP A 794 1.39 -68.70 3.04
N ALA A 795 0.30 -68.71 2.27
CA ALA A 795 -0.90 -69.44 2.64
C ALA A 795 -0.64 -70.94 2.92
N SER A 796 0.37 -71.53 2.27
CA SER A 796 0.77 -72.93 2.49
C SER A 796 1.85 -73.11 3.57
N THR A 797 2.78 -72.16 3.70
CA THR A 797 3.96 -72.29 4.56
C THR A 797 3.83 -71.58 5.91
N TRP A 798 2.94 -70.59 5.99
CA TRP A 798 2.64 -69.71 7.13
C TRP A 798 1.13 -69.39 7.19
N PRO A 799 0.26 -70.34 7.58
CA PRO A 799 -1.19 -70.17 7.49
C PRO A 799 -1.78 -69.01 8.31
N GLY A 800 -1.09 -68.59 9.38
CA GLY A 800 -1.49 -67.47 10.23
C GLY A 800 -0.96 -66.10 9.81
N LEU A 801 -0.12 -66.02 8.77
CA LEU A 801 0.52 -64.77 8.35
C LEU A 801 -0.35 -64.00 7.35
N ASP A 802 -0.82 -62.83 7.76
CA ASP A 802 -1.49 -61.83 6.91
C ASP A 802 -0.48 -60.72 6.56
N VAL A 803 -0.26 -60.50 5.26
CA VAL A 803 0.71 -59.50 4.78
C VAL A 803 -0.02 -58.47 3.95
N GLU A 804 -0.07 -57.24 4.45
CA GLU A 804 -0.65 -56.10 3.76
C GLU A 804 0.45 -55.35 3.01
N PHE A 805 0.30 -55.15 1.70
CA PHE A 805 1.26 -54.41 0.88
C PHE A 805 0.74 -52.99 0.62
N TYR A 806 1.57 -51.98 0.88
CA TYR A 806 1.34 -50.60 0.49
C TYR A 806 2.45 -50.12 -0.46
N MET A 807 2.07 -49.86 -1.71
CA MET A 807 2.98 -49.46 -2.79
C MET A 807 2.73 -47.98 -3.12
N PRO A 808 3.52 -47.03 -2.58
CA PRO A 808 3.33 -45.60 -2.84
C PRO A 808 3.72 -45.20 -4.28
N GLY A 809 4.49 -46.02 -5.00
CA GLY A 809 5.05 -45.64 -6.30
C GLY A 809 6.17 -44.60 -6.15
N TRP A 810 6.28 -43.69 -7.14
CA TRP A 810 7.31 -42.64 -7.21
C TRP A 810 6.74 -41.23 -6.95
N ASP A 811 5.59 -41.11 -6.28
CA ASP A 811 4.95 -39.82 -6.05
C ASP A 811 5.65 -39.01 -4.92
N SER A 812 5.68 -37.69 -5.06
CA SER A 812 6.34 -36.75 -4.13
C SER A 812 5.40 -36.24 -3.02
N SER A 813 4.12 -36.61 -3.05
CA SER A 813 3.06 -36.23 -2.12
C SER A 813 3.04 -37.15 -0.89
N TRP A 814 4.17 -37.22 -0.18
CA TRP A 814 4.36 -38.10 0.97
C TRP A 814 3.30 -37.92 2.08
N ASN A 815 2.75 -36.71 2.24
CA ASN A 815 1.67 -36.42 3.21
C ASN A 815 0.41 -37.25 2.93
N HIS A 816 0.04 -37.40 1.66
CA HIS A 816 -1.11 -38.22 1.27
C HIS A 816 -0.87 -39.69 1.60
N HIS A 817 0.32 -40.20 1.29
CA HIS A 817 0.68 -41.59 1.62
C HIS A 817 0.73 -41.85 3.12
N TRP A 818 1.17 -40.86 3.90
CA TRP A 818 1.22 -40.96 5.36
C TRP A 818 -0.17 -41.15 5.97
N GLU A 819 -1.17 -40.36 5.54
CA GLU A 819 -2.56 -40.49 6.00
C GLU A 819 -3.14 -41.88 5.73
N LEU A 820 -2.71 -42.53 4.63
CA LEU A 820 -3.15 -43.89 4.27
C LEU A 820 -2.42 -45.00 5.04
N VAL A 821 -1.14 -44.79 5.38
CA VAL A 821 -0.31 -45.81 6.05
C VAL A 821 -0.38 -45.76 7.57
N ARG A 822 -0.55 -44.58 8.16
CA ARG A 822 -0.64 -44.42 9.62
C ARG A 822 -1.65 -45.36 10.28
N PRO A 823 -2.90 -45.52 9.78
CA PRO A 823 -3.86 -46.46 10.38
C PRO A 823 -3.41 -47.92 10.23
N LYS A 824 -2.70 -48.25 9.14
CA LYS A 824 -2.24 -49.62 8.87
C LYS A 824 -1.14 -50.04 9.84
N ILE A 825 -0.22 -49.15 10.18
CA ILE A 825 0.84 -49.38 11.18
C ILE A 825 0.22 -49.79 12.51
N GLN A 826 -0.80 -49.06 12.99
CA GLN A 826 -1.48 -49.34 14.26
C GLN A 826 -2.15 -50.71 14.34
N THR A 827 -2.52 -51.30 13.19
CA THR A 827 -3.15 -52.63 13.13
C THR A 827 -2.15 -53.77 12.89
N SER A 828 -0.87 -53.45 12.68
CA SER A 828 0.16 -54.41 12.30
C SER A 828 1.06 -54.71 13.50
N CYS A 829 1.54 -55.95 13.59
CA CYS A 829 2.50 -56.35 14.62
C CYS A 829 3.96 -56.11 14.22
N ALA A 830 4.22 -55.84 12.94
CA ALA A 830 5.52 -55.41 12.43
C ALA A 830 5.36 -54.69 11.08
N VAL A 831 6.33 -53.82 10.76
CA VAL A 831 6.43 -53.15 9.46
C VAL A 831 7.71 -53.59 8.75
N VAL A 832 7.65 -53.88 7.46
CA VAL A 832 8.82 -54.14 6.61
C VAL A 832 8.92 -53.03 5.58
N LEU A 833 10.06 -52.33 5.55
CA LEU A 833 10.28 -51.19 4.67
C LEU A 833 11.21 -51.57 3.52
N SER A 834 10.72 -51.34 2.29
CA SER A 834 11.50 -51.48 1.07
C SER A 834 12.65 -50.47 1.02
N PRO A 835 13.81 -50.81 0.43
CA PRO A 835 14.93 -49.88 0.32
C PRO A 835 14.65 -48.78 -0.71
N LEU A 836 13.53 -48.86 -1.44
CA LEU A 836 13.06 -47.87 -2.41
C LEU A 836 12.26 -46.72 -1.76
N VAL A 837 11.88 -46.84 -0.49
CA VAL A 837 11.13 -45.79 0.23
C VAL A 837 12.11 -44.95 1.05
N ARG A 838 12.85 -44.09 0.36
CA ARG A 838 13.91 -43.23 0.94
C ARG A 838 13.49 -41.77 1.18
N THR A 839 12.27 -41.41 0.79
CA THR A 839 11.71 -40.05 0.91
C THR A 839 11.27 -39.71 2.34
N GLN A 840 10.82 -38.46 2.59
CA GLN A 840 10.17 -38.07 3.85
C GLN A 840 9.06 -39.05 4.30
N PHE A 841 8.40 -39.72 3.35
CA PHE A 841 7.44 -40.78 3.65
C PHE A 841 8.06 -41.92 4.47
N GLY A 842 9.18 -42.50 4.01
CA GLY A 842 9.85 -43.61 4.69
C GLY A 842 10.38 -43.21 6.06
N ARG A 843 10.86 -41.97 6.21
CA ARG A 843 11.30 -41.41 7.50
C ARG A 843 10.15 -41.30 8.49
N THR A 844 9.00 -40.81 8.01
CA THR A 844 7.79 -40.68 8.81
C THR A 844 7.29 -42.05 9.27
N VAL A 845 7.31 -43.06 8.39
CA VAL A 845 6.95 -44.44 8.77
C VAL A 845 7.87 -44.96 9.87
N ARG A 846 9.20 -44.85 9.71
CA ARG A 846 10.18 -45.30 10.73
C ARG A 846 10.00 -44.61 12.07
N LYS A 847 9.77 -43.29 12.07
CA LYS A 847 9.58 -42.47 13.28
C LYS A 847 8.33 -42.86 14.09
N ASN A 848 7.32 -43.42 13.42
CA ASN A 848 6.05 -43.81 14.03
C ASN A 848 5.94 -45.33 14.29
N CYS A 849 7.04 -46.07 14.14
CA CYS A 849 7.15 -47.45 14.59
C CYS A 849 7.83 -47.45 15.98
N ASP A 850 7.40 -48.33 16.87
CA ASP A 850 7.88 -48.43 18.26
C ASP A 850 8.18 -49.89 18.65
N GLU A 851 8.38 -50.18 19.93
CA GLU A 851 8.62 -51.54 20.42
C GLU A 851 7.40 -52.47 20.22
N GLY A 852 6.18 -51.92 20.15
CA GLY A 852 4.95 -52.68 19.93
C GLY A 852 4.72 -53.03 18.46
N THR A 853 5.12 -52.14 17.56
CA THR A 853 5.12 -52.37 16.11
C THR A 853 6.49 -51.99 15.53
N PRO A 854 7.51 -52.85 15.66
CA PRO A 854 8.85 -52.56 15.16
C PRO A 854 8.89 -52.61 13.64
N TRP A 855 9.87 -51.89 13.08
CA TRP A 855 10.14 -51.93 11.64
C TRP A 855 11.41 -52.72 11.33
N PHE A 856 11.41 -53.38 10.17
CA PHE A 856 12.51 -54.19 9.63
C PHE A 856 12.89 -53.68 8.24
N SER A 857 14.19 -53.70 7.92
CA SER A 857 14.65 -53.33 6.58
C SER A 857 14.50 -54.50 5.61
N CYS A 858 13.97 -54.23 4.41
CA CYS A 858 14.11 -55.15 3.27
C CYS A 858 15.38 -54.73 2.52
N THR A 859 16.38 -55.60 2.46
CA THR A 859 17.70 -55.22 1.93
C THR A 859 17.88 -55.45 0.43
N GLY A 860 16.94 -56.13 -0.23
CA GLY A 860 16.96 -56.38 -1.68
C GLY A 860 15.65 -56.02 -2.37
N ARG A 861 15.68 -55.97 -3.71
CA ARG A 861 14.54 -55.57 -4.56
C ARG A 861 13.76 -56.74 -5.16
N GLY A 862 14.28 -57.97 -5.04
CA GLY A 862 13.73 -59.18 -5.65
C GLY A 862 12.72 -59.92 -4.75
N LYS A 863 11.94 -60.83 -5.36
CA LYS A 863 10.95 -61.68 -4.67
C LYS A 863 11.53 -62.39 -3.44
N ALA A 864 12.75 -62.93 -3.54
CA ALA A 864 13.39 -63.67 -2.46
C ALA A 864 13.72 -62.79 -1.24
N SER A 865 14.18 -61.55 -1.46
CA SER A 865 14.52 -60.61 -0.39
C SER A 865 13.27 -60.10 0.33
N ILE A 866 12.21 -59.79 -0.42
CA ILE A 866 10.89 -59.44 0.15
C ILE A 866 10.38 -60.59 1.02
N LYS A 867 10.42 -61.82 0.46
CA LYS A 867 9.96 -63.02 1.17
C LYS A 867 10.67 -63.18 2.52
N ARG A 868 12.01 -63.16 2.48
CA ARG A 868 12.86 -63.36 3.65
C ARG A 868 12.60 -62.32 4.72
N SER A 869 12.53 -61.03 4.34
CA SER A 869 12.37 -59.92 5.29
C SER A 869 11.04 -60.00 6.04
N VAL A 870 9.95 -60.39 5.34
CA VAL A 870 8.64 -60.59 5.96
C VAL A 870 8.63 -61.83 6.87
N GLU A 871 9.22 -62.94 6.45
CA GLU A 871 9.33 -64.15 7.29
C GLU A 871 10.18 -63.92 8.54
N GLU A 872 11.23 -63.11 8.45
CA GLU A 872 12.07 -62.75 9.59
C GLU A 872 11.32 -61.84 10.58
N ALA A 873 10.59 -60.84 10.08
CA ALA A 873 9.72 -60.03 10.92
C ALA A 873 8.68 -60.91 11.64
N ALA A 874 8.09 -61.89 10.95
CA ALA A 874 7.15 -62.84 11.56
C ALA A 874 7.81 -63.71 12.64
N LYS A 875 9.01 -64.23 12.39
CA LYS A 875 9.79 -65.02 13.37
C LYS A 875 10.12 -64.22 14.61
N TRP A 876 10.53 -62.96 14.44
CA TRP A 876 10.83 -62.07 15.56
C TRP A 876 9.58 -61.79 16.40
N VAL A 877 8.45 -61.50 15.75
CA VAL A 877 7.19 -61.28 16.49
C VAL A 877 6.80 -62.52 17.28
N LEU A 878 6.91 -63.72 16.67
CA LEU A 878 6.64 -64.97 17.39
C LEU A 878 7.60 -65.22 18.57
N SER A 879 8.87 -64.83 18.47
CA SER A 879 9.83 -65.00 19.57
C SER A 879 9.56 -64.10 20.76
N LYS A 880 8.86 -62.97 20.57
CA LYS A 880 8.44 -62.05 21.63
C LYS A 880 7.11 -62.40 22.31
N ILE A 881 6.28 -63.21 21.65
CA ILE A 881 5.00 -63.69 22.19
C ILE A 881 5.18 -65.07 22.89
N ARG A 882 6.39 -65.62 22.90
CA ARG A 882 6.78 -66.73 23.78
C ARG A 882 7.12 -66.17 25.16
#